data_AF-A0A7V6B7M2-F1
#
_entry.id   AF-A0A7V6B7M2-F1
#
_cell.length_a   1.000
_cell.length_b   1.000
_cell.length_c   1.000
_cell.angle_alpha   90.00
_cell.angle_beta   90.00
_cell.angle_gamma   90.00
#
_symmetry.space_group_name_H-M   'P 1'
#
loop_
_entity.id
_entity.type
_entity.pdbx_description
1 polymer ?
#
loop_
_entity_poly.entity_id
_entity_poly.type
_entity_poly.pdbx_seq_one_letter_code
_entity_poly.pdbx_strand_id
1 'polypeptide(L)'
;EASAGILASICDEHKKAVLVGQSAYPLALALTQYFPDVELLVLDDKFIQAIESLQATTGFPLTEATKVNVKVSDPRRYLKTMSQHASLVVVASGEPSSLLANRFYTKDFFEEVQQKLSPAGVVVVPIRSSDIHLTTELLRLGQSVFQTLQSVFEQVAVAPGDPALMIASKNRQKISLDPATLSKRYELVAPKNPKVPKDAFVTLLPPDRVAFFENLYGRDRSVDLINMDSKPVAPFLYILSLLKQQGSKFSSLLFRLHHASWHLLGGVALILLLVLLRRRLVSDQHTFAGSTTVALVGGASITTTILLLAMFQSAVGALYGEVGMASAVIMIGLTLGSFLGRFVVSSRSGRQHPHFVAVAFCIVSAGSMVLLAYLAPETSTLSATEARFFFGFALFFVGILTGFAWPSCAAIVRSSDVANTLESKDHLGAAIFSIFGGVFVFAIFGFSSTLLFLATMFMVSALVLVWDAWLRSVKVLEHPLLRHLSFRSFSHYNTLGGVLLFIGLLALLVYHFSESEKEAQKTVLSQKDLSKLEEFQDAELRTSPFPHHVLHGCGGGECYAVASQAVAKDIKGYGGDFNLALSIGPDGLIRRVQVISHNETPSYVTGLDTFLSAFQGKDAKKPIVIEDVRALDAMTGATVTKKAFQSAIEKSAQVVARDVLGLKVETQAQSPSTWSLLLTWRVLYVVLASLVALFVYYLGSSTTRLAFLLLVIVLGGFVFNIQLSTSWLLMLFSFNIPSFSANPELFFLTIISLAFAVLIGPLYCSFLCPFGALQEMISKTSSAFGLLSKPSEAISDATRPIKYLLLFLVVLTLFSKDPHGSLSFDPLVTSFSGALSGLPLVLLVVILVGSAVSFRFWCRYFCPVGAFFLLFNRIAKIVGIATKKRYSHCDLDVKGTYDIECLDCNRCRREMLKMKGVKSVEEGQG
;
A
#
# COMPACT_ATOMS: atom_id res chain seq x y z
N GLU A 1 -33.72 18.10 24.63
CA GLU A 1 -35.17 18.02 24.29
C GLU A 1 -35.43 17.84 22.80
N ALA A 2 -34.95 18.72 21.90
CA ALA A 2 -35.09 18.52 20.44
C ALA A 2 -34.64 17.13 19.95
N SER A 3 -33.45 16.69 20.34
CA SER A 3 -32.96 15.36 20.01
C SER A 3 -33.84 14.24 20.59
N ALA A 4 -34.37 14.41 21.81
CA ALA A 4 -35.25 13.41 22.42
C ALA A 4 -36.58 13.28 21.68
N GLY A 5 -37.16 14.40 21.22
CA GLY A 5 -38.37 14.40 20.39
C GLY A 5 -38.16 13.72 19.03
N ILE A 6 -36.99 13.94 18.40
CA ILE A 6 -36.62 13.23 17.16
C ILE A 6 -36.53 11.73 17.41
N LEU A 7 -35.76 11.31 18.42
CA LEU A 7 -35.60 9.88 18.75
C LEU A 7 -36.93 9.21 19.07
N ALA A 8 -37.80 9.88 19.83
CA ALA A 8 -39.14 9.39 20.14
C ALA A 8 -40.00 9.24 18.87
N SER A 9 -39.93 10.18 17.92
CA SER A 9 -40.71 10.11 16.68
C SER A 9 -40.25 9.01 15.70
N ILE A 10 -39.00 8.57 15.81
CA ILE A 10 -38.45 7.47 15.00
C ILE A 10 -38.96 6.11 15.50
N CYS A 11 -39.15 5.96 16.82
CA CYS A 11 -39.64 4.73 17.43
C CYS A 11 -41.15 4.55 17.23
N ASP A 12 -41.54 3.33 16.83
CA ASP A 12 -42.96 2.94 16.78
C ASP A 12 -43.50 2.48 18.16
N GLU A 13 -42.61 2.20 19.12
CA GLU A 13 -42.93 1.74 20.48
C GLU A 13 -42.19 2.56 21.54
N HIS A 14 -42.88 2.94 22.62
CA HIS A 14 -42.35 3.80 23.69
C HIS A 14 -42.38 3.12 25.07
N LYS A 15 -41.89 1.88 25.18
CA LYS A 15 -41.89 1.15 26.47
C LYS A 15 -40.64 1.40 27.31
N LYS A 16 -39.46 1.22 26.72
CA LYS A 16 -38.19 1.30 27.45
C LYS A 16 -37.09 1.91 26.59
N ALA A 17 -36.39 2.89 27.14
CA ALA A 17 -35.20 3.51 26.53
C ALA A 17 -33.95 3.20 27.36
N VAL A 18 -32.91 2.70 26.70
CA VAL A 18 -31.61 2.40 27.34
C VAL A 18 -30.55 3.29 26.71
N LEU A 19 -29.84 4.05 27.53
CA LEU A 19 -28.75 4.93 27.10
C LEU A 19 -27.42 4.41 27.63
N VAL A 20 -26.44 4.31 26.76
CA VAL A 20 -25.07 3.87 27.09
C VAL A 20 -24.16 5.08 27.15
N GLY A 21 -23.58 5.37 28.32
CA GLY A 21 -22.54 6.39 28.48
C GLY A 21 -22.97 7.59 29.33
N GLN A 22 -22.02 8.09 30.14
CA GLN A 22 -22.25 9.18 31.11
C GLN A 22 -22.65 10.52 30.47
N SER A 23 -22.15 10.83 29.27
CA SER A 23 -22.52 12.03 28.51
C SER A 23 -23.98 12.06 28.09
N ALA A 24 -24.68 10.92 28.15
CA ALA A 24 -26.07 10.80 27.77
C ALA A 24 -27.05 11.29 28.84
N TYR A 25 -26.59 11.66 30.05
CA TYR A 25 -27.47 12.04 31.17
C TYR A 25 -28.51 13.13 30.81
N PRO A 26 -28.14 14.25 30.14
CA PRO A 26 -29.13 15.26 29.73
C PRO A 26 -30.14 14.73 28.71
N LEU A 27 -29.74 13.80 27.85
CA LEU A 27 -30.62 13.16 26.87
C LEU A 27 -31.56 12.16 27.56
N ALA A 28 -31.06 11.36 28.50
CA ALA A 28 -31.85 10.43 29.30
C ALA A 28 -32.96 11.16 30.04
N LEU A 29 -32.62 12.28 30.67
CA LEU A 29 -33.60 13.12 31.38
C LEU A 29 -34.64 13.72 30.44
N ALA A 30 -34.27 14.09 29.21
CA ALA A 30 -35.24 14.57 28.23
C ALA A 30 -36.15 13.45 27.69
N LEU A 31 -35.67 12.20 27.67
CA LEU A 31 -36.43 11.04 27.19
C LEU A 31 -37.49 10.55 28.19
N THR A 32 -37.38 10.89 29.48
CA THR A 32 -38.40 10.51 30.47
C THR A 32 -39.77 11.15 30.21
N GLN A 33 -39.81 12.21 29.41
CA GLN A 33 -41.06 12.83 28.94
C GLN A 33 -41.79 11.97 27.89
N TYR A 34 -41.08 11.04 27.24
CA TYR A 34 -41.58 10.22 26.13
C TYR A 34 -41.64 8.73 26.45
N PHE A 35 -40.79 8.25 27.37
CA PHE A 35 -40.69 6.85 27.76
C PHE A 35 -40.94 6.68 29.27
N PRO A 36 -41.74 5.68 29.68
CA PRO A 36 -42.03 5.44 31.10
C PRO A 36 -40.86 4.81 31.86
N ASP A 37 -39.99 4.06 31.18
CA ASP A 37 -38.77 3.48 31.76
C ASP A 37 -37.53 3.95 30.97
N VAL A 38 -36.69 4.75 31.60
CA VAL A 38 -35.42 5.26 31.04
C VAL A 38 -34.26 4.83 31.91
N GLU A 39 -33.42 3.97 31.37
CA GLU A 39 -32.22 3.46 32.04
C GLU A 39 -30.96 4.10 31.46
N LEU A 40 -30.10 4.60 32.34
CA LEU A 40 -28.79 5.12 31.98
C LEU A 40 -27.70 4.21 32.51
N LEU A 41 -26.91 3.63 31.60
CA LEU A 41 -25.83 2.71 31.93
C LEU A 41 -24.50 3.48 32.00
N VAL A 42 -23.87 3.47 33.18
CA VAL A 42 -22.57 4.11 33.43
C VAL A 42 -21.63 3.17 34.18
N LEU A 43 -20.33 3.34 33.95
CA LEU A 43 -19.28 2.59 34.67
C LEU A 43 -19.07 3.09 36.10
N ASP A 44 -19.29 4.40 36.32
CA ASP A 44 -19.16 5.10 37.60
C ASP A 44 -20.24 6.20 37.63
N ASP A 45 -20.85 6.42 38.79
CA ASP A 45 -21.85 7.45 39.02
C ASP A 45 -21.28 8.75 39.61
N LYS A 46 -19.99 8.83 39.94
CA LYS A 46 -19.38 10.06 40.48
C LYS A 46 -19.65 11.31 39.66
N PHE A 47 -19.65 11.21 38.33
CA PHE A 47 -19.98 12.33 37.46
C PHE A 47 -21.45 12.77 37.62
N ILE A 48 -22.36 11.80 37.77
CA ILE A 48 -23.78 12.06 37.98
C ILE A 48 -24.01 12.65 39.36
N GLN A 49 -23.39 12.10 40.40
CA GLN A 49 -23.43 12.64 41.76
C GLN A 49 -22.88 14.09 41.83
N ALA A 50 -21.82 14.38 41.06
CA ALA A 50 -21.29 15.75 40.93
C ALA A 50 -22.30 16.70 40.27
N ILE A 51 -23.01 16.25 39.23
CA ILE A 51 -24.09 17.03 38.60
C ILE A 51 -25.24 17.24 39.57
N GLU A 52 -25.69 16.19 40.27
CA GLU A 52 -26.80 16.26 41.23
C GLU A 52 -26.45 17.17 42.42
N SER A 53 -25.21 17.14 42.91
CA SER A 53 -24.76 18.06 43.96
C SER A 53 -24.68 19.52 43.51
N LEU A 54 -24.20 19.78 42.28
CA LEU A 54 -24.22 21.11 41.67
C LEU A 54 -25.65 21.62 41.47
N GLN A 55 -26.58 20.75 41.09
CA GLN A 55 -28.00 21.10 40.97
C GLN A 55 -28.58 21.51 42.32
N ALA A 56 -28.30 20.75 43.39
CA ALA A 56 -28.76 21.06 44.74
C ALA A 56 -28.23 22.41 45.26
N THR A 57 -27.05 22.84 44.81
CA THR A 57 -26.43 24.10 45.24
C THR A 57 -26.77 25.30 44.36
N THR A 58 -27.04 25.11 43.06
CA THR A 58 -27.25 26.22 42.10
C THR A 58 -28.71 26.55 41.80
N GLY A 59 -29.66 25.69 42.22
CA GLY A 59 -31.10 25.94 42.02
C GLY A 59 -31.57 25.88 40.56
N PHE A 60 -30.78 25.26 39.68
CA PHE A 60 -31.14 25.10 38.27
C PHE A 60 -32.39 24.21 38.14
N PRO A 61 -33.51 24.70 37.58
CA PRO A 61 -34.75 23.93 37.49
C PRO A 61 -34.65 22.94 36.33
N LEU A 62 -34.79 21.65 36.62
CA LEU A 62 -35.18 20.65 35.63
C LEU A 62 -36.69 20.41 35.76
N THR A 63 -37.37 20.45 34.62
CA THR A 63 -38.77 20.05 34.42
C THR A 63 -39.13 18.85 35.29
N GLU A 64 -40.24 18.96 36.04
CA GLU A 64 -40.86 17.97 36.94
C GLU A 64 -40.20 16.58 36.94
N ALA A 65 -39.50 16.29 38.05
CA ALA A 65 -38.65 15.12 38.25
C ALA A 65 -39.32 13.79 37.86
N THR A 66 -39.00 13.31 36.66
CA THR A 66 -39.08 11.89 36.32
C THR A 66 -37.68 11.29 36.50
N LYS A 67 -37.57 10.30 37.39
CA LYS A 67 -36.30 9.74 37.86
C LYS A 67 -35.68 8.86 36.77
N VAL A 68 -34.54 9.27 36.23
CA VAL A 68 -33.70 8.40 35.37
C VAL A 68 -33.15 7.27 36.24
N ASN A 69 -33.29 6.02 35.78
CA ASN A 69 -32.78 4.85 36.49
C ASN A 69 -31.31 4.64 36.13
N VAL A 70 -30.41 5.25 36.93
CA VAL A 70 -28.96 5.11 36.74
C VAL A 70 -28.52 3.72 37.22
N LYS A 71 -27.93 2.94 36.33
CA LYS A 71 -27.33 1.64 36.64
C LYS A 71 -25.81 1.73 36.53
N VAL A 72 -25.15 1.57 37.67
CA VAL A 72 -23.69 1.49 37.75
C VAL A 72 -23.26 0.06 37.45
N SER A 73 -22.98 -0.20 36.18
CA SER A 73 -22.55 -1.51 35.69
C SER A 73 -21.91 -1.37 34.32
N ASP A 74 -21.13 -2.38 33.93
CA ASP A 74 -20.64 -2.48 32.56
C ASP A 74 -21.83 -2.58 31.57
N PRO A 75 -21.95 -1.69 30.56
CA PRO A 75 -23.11 -1.68 29.68
C PRO A 75 -23.30 -2.99 28.89
N ARG A 76 -22.20 -3.62 28.43
CA ARG A 76 -22.28 -4.90 27.70
C ARG A 76 -22.73 -6.03 28.63
N ARG A 77 -22.17 -6.09 29.84
CA ARG A 77 -22.60 -7.05 30.87
C ARG A 77 -24.09 -6.89 31.20
N TYR A 78 -24.54 -5.65 31.39
CA TYR A 78 -25.93 -5.36 31.72
C TYR A 78 -26.88 -5.79 30.60
N LEU A 79 -26.57 -5.44 29.35
CA LEU A 79 -27.37 -5.81 28.18
C LEU A 79 -27.51 -7.35 28.07
N LYS A 80 -26.44 -8.12 28.29
CA LYS A 80 -26.52 -9.60 28.30
C LYS A 80 -27.51 -10.12 29.34
N THR A 81 -27.50 -9.55 30.55
CA THR A 81 -28.37 -9.96 31.67
C THR A 81 -29.78 -9.36 31.65
N MET A 82 -30.02 -8.37 30.81
CA MET A 82 -31.30 -7.66 30.76
C MET A 82 -32.44 -8.62 30.33
N SER A 83 -33.53 -8.61 31.11
CA SER A 83 -34.70 -9.49 30.90
C SER A 83 -35.77 -8.88 30.00
N GLN A 84 -35.95 -7.56 30.05
CA GLN A 84 -36.93 -6.84 29.23
C GLN A 84 -36.29 -6.36 27.93
N HIS A 85 -37.05 -6.35 26.83
CA HIS A 85 -36.59 -5.80 25.56
C HIS A 85 -36.67 -4.27 25.57
N ALA A 86 -35.67 -3.60 24.98
CA ALA A 86 -35.66 -2.16 24.81
C ALA A 86 -36.36 -1.76 23.50
N SER A 87 -37.13 -0.67 23.53
CA SER A 87 -37.71 -0.06 22.33
C SER A 87 -36.73 0.92 21.67
N LEU A 88 -35.90 1.58 22.49
CA LEU A 88 -34.85 2.50 22.03
C LEU A 88 -33.53 2.19 22.74
N VAL A 89 -32.45 2.04 21.98
CA VAL A 89 -31.08 1.98 22.52
C VAL A 89 -30.25 3.12 21.92
N VAL A 90 -29.69 3.99 22.76
CA VAL A 90 -28.84 5.10 22.31
C VAL A 90 -27.40 4.88 22.78
N VAL A 91 -26.48 4.78 21.83
CA VAL A 91 -25.05 4.59 22.09
C VAL A 91 -24.37 5.96 22.22
N ALA A 92 -24.49 6.57 23.40
CA ALA A 92 -23.98 7.92 23.66
C ALA A 92 -22.68 7.88 24.51
N SER A 93 -21.77 6.98 24.15
CA SER A 93 -20.49 6.74 24.83
C SER A 93 -19.33 7.64 24.34
N GLY A 94 -19.61 8.59 23.44
CA GLY A 94 -18.61 9.42 22.78
C GLY A 94 -17.94 8.68 21.61
N GLU A 95 -16.98 9.30 20.95
CA GLU A 95 -16.35 8.75 19.74
C GLU A 95 -15.51 7.48 20.02
N PRO A 96 -15.32 6.57 19.04
CA PRO A 96 -14.45 5.40 19.15
C PRO A 96 -12.95 5.78 19.14
N SER A 97 -12.55 6.71 20.00
CA SER A 97 -11.21 7.29 20.10
C SER A 97 -10.20 6.41 20.84
N SER A 98 -10.69 5.41 21.57
CA SER A 98 -9.88 4.44 22.31
C SER A 98 -10.50 3.04 22.20
N LEU A 99 -9.74 1.99 22.52
CA LEU A 99 -10.28 0.62 22.55
C LEU A 99 -11.43 0.46 23.55
N LEU A 100 -11.40 1.20 24.67
CA LEU A 100 -12.47 1.19 25.65
C LEU A 100 -13.78 1.78 25.09
N ALA A 101 -13.70 2.88 24.34
CA ALA A 101 -14.88 3.46 23.70
C ALA A 101 -15.34 2.62 22.49
N ASN A 102 -14.38 2.06 21.74
CA ASN A 102 -14.64 1.29 20.54
C ASN A 102 -15.55 0.08 20.75
N ARG A 103 -15.50 -0.54 21.93
CA ARG A 103 -16.32 -1.73 22.24
C ARG A 103 -17.83 -1.51 22.12
N PHE A 104 -18.30 -0.27 21.98
CA PHE A 104 -19.70 0.09 21.75
C PHE A 104 -20.01 0.39 20.27
N TYR A 105 -19.03 0.24 19.39
CA TYR A 105 -19.10 0.50 17.95
C TYR A 105 -18.73 -0.74 17.13
N THR A 106 -18.62 -1.91 17.76
CA THR A 106 -18.24 -3.17 17.12
C THR A 106 -19.46 -3.99 16.74
N LYS A 107 -19.27 -4.86 15.75
CA LYS A 107 -20.26 -5.84 15.29
C LYS A 107 -20.78 -6.68 16.46
N ASP A 108 -19.87 -7.18 17.30
CA ASP A 108 -20.17 -8.00 18.47
C ASP A 108 -21.15 -7.29 19.43
N PHE A 109 -20.92 -6.00 19.69
CA PHE A 109 -21.81 -5.20 20.52
C PHE A 109 -23.16 -4.95 19.85
N PHE A 110 -23.18 -4.67 18.55
CA PHE A 110 -24.44 -4.47 17.83
C PHE A 110 -25.27 -5.75 17.75
N GLU A 111 -24.66 -6.93 17.69
CA GLU A 111 -25.35 -8.22 17.81
C GLU A 111 -25.97 -8.40 19.21
N GLU A 112 -25.23 -8.04 20.28
CA GLU A 112 -25.77 -8.02 21.65
C GLU A 112 -26.97 -7.07 21.80
N VAL A 113 -26.87 -5.86 21.24
CA VAL A 113 -27.96 -4.87 21.22
C VAL A 113 -29.13 -5.40 20.42
N GLN A 114 -28.88 -5.96 19.23
CA GLN A 114 -29.91 -6.55 18.40
C GLN A 114 -30.67 -7.60 19.21
N GLN A 115 -30.03 -8.57 19.85
CA GLN A 115 -30.73 -9.61 20.61
C GLN A 115 -31.70 -9.06 21.68
N LYS A 116 -31.42 -7.87 22.23
CA LYS A 116 -32.21 -7.25 23.31
C LYS A 116 -33.19 -6.15 22.85
N LEU A 117 -33.20 -5.81 21.57
CA LEU A 117 -34.21 -4.90 21.00
C LEU A 117 -35.55 -5.61 20.78
N SER A 118 -36.66 -4.89 21.00
CA SER A 118 -37.99 -5.36 20.61
C SER A 118 -38.09 -5.51 19.08
N PRO A 119 -39.08 -6.23 18.51
CA PRO A 119 -39.21 -6.39 17.07
C PRO A 119 -39.32 -5.06 16.29
N ALA A 120 -39.90 -4.04 16.91
CA ALA A 120 -39.98 -2.67 16.38
C ALA A 120 -38.93 -1.71 16.99
N GLY A 121 -37.98 -2.26 17.76
CA GLY A 121 -36.97 -1.48 18.45
C GLY A 121 -35.95 -0.87 17.50
N VAL A 122 -35.35 0.24 17.94
CA VAL A 122 -34.38 1.02 17.16
C VAL A 122 -33.12 1.26 17.99
N VAL A 123 -31.95 1.11 17.36
CA VAL A 123 -30.68 1.58 17.90
C VAL A 123 -30.25 2.85 17.19
N VAL A 124 -29.73 3.81 17.97
CA VAL A 124 -29.23 5.09 17.46
C VAL A 124 -27.80 5.31 17.93
N VAL A 125 -26.92 5.59 16.96
CA VAL A 125 -25.49 5.76 17.15
C VAL A 125 -25.06 7.12 16.56
N PRO A 126 -24.86 8.16 17.41
CA PRO A 126 -24.33 9.44 16.96
C PRO A 126 -22.86 9.32 16.56
N ILE A 127 -22.49 9.83 15.38
CA ILE A 127 -21.11 9.91 14.89
C ILE A 127 -20.82 11.32 14.39
N ARG A 128 -19.65 11.86 14.75
CA ARG A 128 -19.21 13.17 14.29
C ARG A 128 -19.25 13.27 12.77
N SER A 129 -19.81 14.38 12.29
CA SER A 129 -19.95 14.65 10.87
C SER A 129 -19.70 16.13 10.60
N SER A 130 -20.02 16.60 9.40
CA SER A 130 -20.00 18.02 9.07
C SER A 130 -20.97 18.29 7.95
N ASP A 131 -21.77 19.34 8.09
CA ASP A 131 -22.77 19.77 7.10
C ASP A 131 -22.17 20.48 5.88
N ILE A 132 -20.90 20.91 5.97
CA ILE A 132 -20.22 21.74 4.95
C ILE A 132 -19.13 20.95 4.21
N HIS A 133 -18.19 20.31 4.94
CA HIS A 133 -17.09 19.56 4.33
C HIS A 133 -16.64 18.35 5.17
N LEU A 134 -16.79 17.15 4.61
CA LEU A 134 -16.26 15.92 5.19
C LEU A 134 -14.91 15.57 4.57
N THR A 135 -13.88 15.45 5.40
CA THR A 135 -12.61 14.88 4.96
C THR A 135 -12.80 13.40 4.62
N THR A 136 -12.01 12.86 3.69
CA THR A 136 -12.11 11.47 3.24
C THR A 136 -12.00 10.47 4.42
N GLU A 137 -11.14 10.78 5.38
CA GLU A 137 -10.85 9.94 6.54
C GLU A 137 -11.99 9.99 7.59
N LEU A 138 -12.62 11.15 7.79
CA LEU A 138 -13.80 11.27 8.66
C LEU A 138 -15.03 10.59 8.04
N LEU A 139 -15.19 10.69 6.70
CA LEU A 139 -16.20 9.95 5.97
C LEU A 139 -16.03 8.44 6.15
N ARG A 140 -14.80 7.92 6.04
CA ARG A 140 -14.51 6.50 6.25
C ARG A 140 -14.84 6.02 7.66
N LEU A 141 -14.62 6.86 8.68
CA LEU A 141 -15.04 6.53 10.06
C LEU A 141 -16.56 6.33 10.14
N GLY A 142 -17.35 7.24 9.56
CA GLY A 142 -18.80 7.09 9.51
C GLY A 142 -19.25 5.90 8.65
N GLN A 143 -18.58 5.65 7.52
CA GLN A 143 -18.82 4.46 6.68
C GLN A 143 -18.51 3.16 7.43
N SER A 144 -17.47 3.12 8.27
CA SER A 144 -17.15 1.95 9.10
C SER A 144 -18.29 1.63 10.07
N VAL A 145 -18.82 2.63 10.78
CA VAL A 145 -19.96 2.43 11.70
C VAL A 145 -21.22 2.03 10.94
N PHE A 146 -21.48 2.68 9.80
CA PHE A 146 -22.62 2.38 8.94
C PHE A 146 -22.58 0.94 8.39
N GLN A 147 -21.45 0.51 7.83
CA GLN A 147 -21.25 -0.87 7.36
C GLN A 147 -21.34 -1.89 8.50
N THR A 148 -20.83 -1.55 9.68
CA THR A 148 -20.91 -2.43 10.86
C THR A 148 -22.37 -2.62 11.29
N LEU A 149 -23.17 -1.54 11.33
CA LEU A 149 -24.61 -1.64 11.57
C LEU A 149 -25.32 -2.46 10.49
N GLN A 150 -25.00 -2.24 9.21
CA GLN A 150 -25.58 -2.99 8.09
C GLN A 150 -25.23 -4.48 8.12
N SER A 151 -24.10 -4.85 8.73
CA SER A 151 -23.70 -6.25 8.87
C SER A 151 -24.53 -7.02 9.91
N VAL A 152 -25.28 -6.30 10.76
CA VAL A 152 -26.11 -6.86 11.84
C VAL A 152 -27.60 -6.63 11.56
N PHE A 153 -27.98 -5.42 11.17
CA PHE A 153 -29.36 -4.99 11.00
C PHE A 153 -29.78 -4.96 9.52
N GLU A 154 -31.02 -5.39 9.24
CA GLU A 154 -31.58 -5.42 7.88
C GLU A 154 -31.85 -4.00 7.34
N GLN A 155 -32.18 -3.03 8.20
CA GLN A 155 -32.45 -1.63 7.84
C GLN A 155 -31.53 -0.69 8.61
N VAL A 156 -30.84 0.19 7.87
CA VAL A 156 -29.98 1.25 8.42
C VAL A 156 -30.24 2.55 7.64
N ALA A 157 -30.49 3.63 8.37
CA ALA A 157 -30.71 4.97 7.85
C ALA A 157 -29.79 5.99 8.54
N VAL A 158 -29.56 7.14 7.91
CA VAL A 158 -28.70 8.20 8.44
C VAL A 158 -29.46 9.52 8.46
N ALA A 159 -29.68 10.06 9.66
CA ALA A 159 -30.21 11.41 9.80
C ALA A 159 -29.05 12.43 9.81
N PRO A 160 -29.14 13.50 8.98
CA PRO A 160 -28.11 14.52 8.87
C PRO A 160 -27.97 15.37 10.14
N GLY A 161 -26.78 15.94 10.35
CA GLY A 161 -26.43 16.81 11.47
C GLY A 161 -24.97 16.65 11.92
N ASP A 162 -24.55 17.45 12.90
CA ASP A 162 -23.29 17.28 13.63
C ASP A 162 -23.57 17.12 15.14
N PRO A 163 -23.64 15.87 15.65
CA PRO A 163 -23.29 14.61 14.99
C PRO A 163 -24.40 14.08 14.04
N ALA A 164 -24.00 13.30 13.04
CA ALA A 164 -24.92 12.53 12.21
C ALA A 164 -25.44 11.33 13.01
N LEU A 165 -26.74 11.03 12.90
CA LEU A 165 -27.37 9.94 13.65
C LEU A 165 -27.51 8.71 12.76
N MET A 166 -26.75 7.66 13.06
CA MET A 166 -26.89 6.36 12.41
C MET A 166 -27.98 5.58 13.13
N ILE A 167 -29.01 5.17 12.39
CA ILE A 167 -30.23 4.58 12.95
C ILE A 167 -30.40 3.20 12.35
N ALA A 168 -30.59 2.17 13.17
CA ALA A 168 -30.78 0.81 12.69
C ALA A 168 -31.92 0.08 13.42
N SER A 169 -32.60 -0.83 12.73
CA SER A 169 -33.73 -1.59 13.28
C SER A 169 -33.74 -3.04 12.79
N LYS A 170 -34.39 -3.91 13.58
CA LYS A 170 -34.75 -5.27 13.17
C LYS A 170 -35.89 -5.32 12.16
N ASN A 171 -36.74 -4.29 12.14
CA ASN A 171 -37.94 -4.29 11.33
C ASN A 171 -37.56 -4.23 9.84
N ARG A 172 -38.23 -5.04 9.02
CA ARG A 172 -38.12 -5.03 7.55
C ARG A 172 -38.69 -3.78 6.91
N GLN A 173 -39.58 -3.09 7.60
CA GLN A 173 -40.12 -1.83 7.12
C GLN A 173 -39.05 -0.74 7.16
N LYS A 174 -38.98 0.05 6.08
CA LYS A 174 -38.00 1.13 5.94
C LYS A 174 -38.16 2.13 7.09
N ILE A 175 -37.07 2.45 7.76
CA ILE A 175 -37.02 3.54 8.76
C ILE A 175 -37.37 4.83 8.03
N SER A 176 -38.50 5.45 8.41
CA SER A 176 -38.94 6.69 7.77
C SER A 176 -38.22 7.89 8.39
N LEU A 177 -37.41 8.56 7.58
CA LEU A 177 -36.81 9.87 7.89
C LEU A 177 -37.55 11.01 7.18
N ASP A 178 -38.75 10.74 6.66
CA ASP A 178 -39.60 11.77 6.05
C ASP A 178 -40.12 12.73 7.14
N PRO A 179 -39.87 14.05 7.02
CA PRO A 179 -40.29 15.04 8.00
C PRO A 179 -41.80 15.04 8.27
N ALA A 180 -42.63 14.82 7.25
CA ALA A 180 -44.07 14.83 7.42
C ALA A 180 -44.56 13.62 8.24
N THR A 181 -43.96 12.45 8.00
CA THR A 181 -44.22 11.24 8.79
C THR A 181 -43.77 11.40 10.24
N LEU A 182 -42.55 11.91 10.47
CA LEU A 182 -42.02 12.12 11.82
C LEU A 182 -42.79 13.19 12.60
N SER A 183 -43.21 14.27 11.93
CA SER A 183 -44.03 15.32 12.54
C SER A 183 -45.38 14.77 13.04
N LYS A 184 -46.06 13.93 12.24
CA LYS A 184 -47.30 13.26 12.65
C LYS A 184 -47.09 12.31 13.83
N ARG A 185 -46.00 11.53 13.81
CA ARG A 185 -45.65 10.63 14.93
C ARG A 185 -45.34 11.43 16.20
N TYR A 186 -44.62 12.54 16.07
CA TYR A 186 -44.31 13.42 17.20
C TYR A 186 -45.58 13.99 17.84
N GLU A 187 -46.58 14.40 17.04
CA GLU A 187 -47.85 14.94 17.56
C GLU A 187 -48.60 13.94 18.46
N LEU A 188 -48.40 12.63 18.25
CA LEU A 188 -49.03 11.58 19.07
C LEU A 188 -48.32 11.33 20.41
N VAL A 189 -47.02 11.65 20.51
CA VAL A 189 -46.16 11.31 21.67
C VAL A 189 -45.66 12.56 22.40
N ALA A 190 -45.86 13.76 21.83
CA ALA A 190 -45.39 15.01 22.39
C ALA A 190 -45.99 15.28 23.78
N PRO A 191 -45.19 15.81 24.73
CA PRO A 191 -45.70 16.23 26.02
C PRO A 191 -46.66 17.42 25.88
N LYS A 192 -47.49 17.67 26.89
CA LYS A 192 -48.54 18.73 26.87
C LYS A 192 -48.04 20.12 26.46
N ASN A 193 -46.79 20.46 26.79
CA ASN A 193 -46.11 21.70 26.37
C ASN A 193 -44.79 21.36 25.66
N PRO A 194 -44.82 21.02 24.37
CA PRO A 194 -43.61 20.64 23.65
C PRO A 194 -42.76 21.88 23.37
N LYS A 195 -41.49 21.87 23.79
CA LYS A 195 -40.54 22.95 23.46
C LYS A 195 -40.08 22.93 22.00
N VAL A 196 -40.40 21.86 21.27
CA VAL A 196 -40.03 21.65 19.87
C VAL A 196 -41.30 21.74 19.04
N PRO A 197 -41.44 22.73 18.14
CA PRO A 197 -42.63 22.84 17.30
C PRO A 197 -42.67 21.70 16.27
N LYS A 198 -43.87 21.24 15.92
CA LYS A 198 -44.06 20.10 15.00
C LYS A 198 -43.50 20.33 13.59
N ASP A 199 -43.37 21.58 13.17
CA ASP A 199 -42.80 21.95 11.86
C ASP A 199 -41.26 21.97 11.87
N ALA A 200 -40.63 21.86 13.05
CA ALA A 200 -39.18 21.85 13.17
C ALA A 200 -38.53 20.68 12.41
N PHE A 201 -39.23 19.55 12.26
CA PHE A 201 -38.71 18.37 11.56
C PHE A 201 -38.33 18.64 10.11
N VAL A 202 -39.05 19.53 9.41
CA VAL A 202 -38.71 19.92 8.01
C VAL A 202 -37.39 20.68 7.96
N THR A 203 -37.12 21.49 8.99
CA THR A 203 -35.87 22.25 9.10
C THR A 203 -34.72 21.37 9.58
N LEU A 204 -35.00 20.45 10.51
CA LEU A 204 -34.00 19.56 11.12
C LEU A 204 -33.60 18.40 10.20
N LEU A 205 -34.51 17.92 9.33
CA LEU A 205 -34.29 16.78 8.43
C LEU A 205 -34.71 17.11 6.98
N PRO A 206 -34.08 18.05 6.27
CA PRO A 206 -34.45 18.36 4.89
C PRO A 206 -34.36 17.12 3.99
N PRO A 207 -35.36 16.79 3.15
CA PRO A 207 -35.38 15.56 2.35
C PRO A 207 -34.14 15.38 1.46
N ASP A 208 -33.70 16.47 0.83
CA ASP A 208 -32.50 16.48 -0.04
C ASP A 208 -31.24 16.15 0.75
N ARG A 209 -31.15 16.59 2.02
CA ARG A 209 -30.01 16.32 2.91
C ARG A 209 -30.01 14.88 3.40
N VAL A 210 -31.18 14.33 3.73
CA VAL A 210 -31.32 12.92 4.09
C VAL A 210 -30.85 12.05 2.92
N ALA A 211 -31.35 12.30 1.70
CA ALA A 211 -30.94 11.56 0.51
C ALA A 211 -29.43 11.71 0.20
N PHE A 212 -28.86 12.89 0.43
CA PHE A 212 -27.42 13.11 0.28
C PHE A 212 -26.60 12.27 1.26
N PHE A 213 -26.94 12.27 2.56
CA PHE A 213 -26.22 11.51 3.59
C PHE A 213 -26.37 9.99 3.40
N GLU A 214 -27.57 9.51 3.04
CA GLU A 214 -27.79 8.09 2.71
C GLU A 214 -26.89 7.64 1.55
N ASN A 215 -26.81 8.43 0.47
CA ASN A 215 -25.92 8.15 -0.64
C ASN A 215 -24.43 8.26 -0.25
N LEU A 216 -24.07 9.25 0.58
CA LEU A 216 -22.68 9.51 0.96
C LEU A 216 -22.06 8.35 1.74
N TYR A 217 -22.79 7.81 2.72
CA TYR A 217 -22.32 6.65 3.49
C TYR A 217 -22.55 5.31 2.77
N GLY A 218 -23.51 5.23 1.83
CA GLY A 218 -23.84 4.02 1.08
C GLY A 218 -23.06 3.77 -0.23
N ARG A 219 -22.36 4.77 -0.79
CA ARG A 219 -21.82 4.77 -2.18
C ARG A 219 -20.60 3.87 -2.44
N ASP A 220 -19.81 3.50 -1.42
CA ASP A 220 -18.52 2.83 -1.66
C ASP A 220 -18.35 1.60 -0.74
N ARG A 221 -18.64 0.42 -1.30
CA ARG A 221 -18.51 -0.90 -0.62
C ARG A 221 -17.24 -1.64 -1.01
N SER A 222 -16.34 -1.00 -1.76
CA SER A 222 -15.12 -1.64 -2.26
C SER A 222 -14.14 -2.04 -1.14
N VAL A 223 -14.32 -1.48 0.06
CA VAL A 223 -13.47 -1.69 1.23
C VAL A 223 -14.28 -2.24 2.40
N ASP A 224 -13.83 -3.36 2.96
CA ASP A 224 -14.33 -3.92 4.23
C ASP A 224 -13.88 -3.06 5.42
N LEU A 225 -14.79 -2.21 5.91
CA LEU A 225 -14.60 -1.36 7.08
C LEU A 225 -15.39 -1.86 8.30
N ILE A 226 -15.79 -3.13 8.33
CA ILE A 226 -16.54 -3.69 9.47
C ILE A 226 -15.64 -3.69 10.71
N ASN A 227 -16.13 -3.04 11.76
CA ASN A 227 -15.45 -2.91 13.04
C ASN A 227 -15.83 -4.09 13.95
N MET A 228 -14.85 -4.82 14.48
CA MET A 228 -15.06 -5.98 15.37
C MET A 228 -14.20 -5.85 16.62
N ASP A 229 -14.54 -6.55 17.70
CA ASP A 229 -13.69 -6.60 18.89
C ASP A 229 -12.30 -7.17 18.56
N SER A 230 -12.24 -8.17 17.66
CA SER A 230 -11.01 -8.79 17.16
C SER A 230 -10.27 -7.97 16.08
N LYS A 231 -10.94 -6.97 15.50
CA LYS A 231 -10.41 -6.08 14.45
C LYS A 231 -10.95 -4.66 14.67
N PRO A 232 -10.39 -3.89 15.63
CA PRO A 232 -10.89 -2.56 15.96
C PRO A 232 -10.46 -1.52 14.91
N VAL A 233 -11.23 -1.41 13.82
CA VAL A 233 -10.94 -0.49 12.69
C VAL A 233 -11.30 0.96 13.02
N ALA A 234 -12.35 1.21 13.79
CA ALA A 234 -12.84 2.57 14.03
C ALA A 234 -11.83 3.49 14.77
N PRO A 235 -11.07 3.04 15.79
CA PRO A 235 -10.06 3.88 16.45
C PRO A 235 -8.90 4.23 15.53
N PHE A 236 -8.54 3.31 14.64
CA PHE A 236 -7.54 3.58 13.60
C PHE A 236 -8.03 4.68 12.65
N LEU A 237 -9.26 4.57 12.14
CA LEU A 237 -9.85 5.59 11.27
C LEU A 237 -10.00 6.95 11.98
N TYR A 238 -10.32 6.94 13.27
CA TYR A 238 -10.36 8.14 14.10
C TYR A 238 -8.99 8.84 14.14
N ILE A 239 -7.91 8.11 14.42
CA ILE A 239 -6.54 8.65 14.38
C ILE A 239 -6.19 9.20 12.99
N LEU A 240 -6.56 8.50 11.92
CA LEU A 240 -6.35 8.99 10.55
C LEU A 240 -7.09 10.30 10.27
N SER A 241 -8.31 10.44 10.80
CA SER A 241 -9.09 11.66 10.66
C SER A 241 -8.42 12.85 11.35
N LEU A 242 -7.82 12.64 12.53
CA LEU A 242 -7.06 13.67 13.25
C LEU A 242 -5.78 14.05 12.48
N LEU A 243 -5.03 13.07 11.98
CA LEU A 243 -3.83 13.32 11.17
C LEU A 243 -4.18 14.11 9.90
N LYS A 244 -5.33 13.82 9.29
CA LYS A 244 -5.80 14.56 8.12
C LYS A 244 -6.19 15.99 8.44
N GLN A 245 -6.87 16.22 9.57
CA GLN A 245 -7.23 17.55 10.03
C GLN A 245 -6.00 18.43 10.25
N GLN A 246 -4.86 17.82 10.66
CA GLN A 246 -3.56 18.49 10.77
C GLN A 246 -2.82 18.66 9.42
N GLY A 247 -3.46 18.34 8.29
CA GLY A 247 -2.86 18.46 6.95
C GLY A 247 -1.85 17.35 6.59
N SER A 248 -1.72 16.30 7.40
CA SER A 248 -0.73 15.25 7.17
C SER A 248 -1.09 14.36 5.98
N LYS A 249 -0.18 14.26 5.01
CA LYS A 249 -0.26 13.31 3.90
C LYS A 249 -0.03 11.86 4.36
N PHE A 250 0.48 11.64 5.58
CA PHE A 250 0.74 10.32 6.16
C PHE A 250 -0.54 9.50 6.36
N SER A 251 -1.68 10.17 6.58
CA SER A 251 -3.01 9.55 6.68
C SER A 251 -3.33 8.63 5.48
N SER A 252 -3.05 9.11 4.27
CA SER A 252 -3.27 8.36 3.03
C SER A 252 -2.33 7.16 2.87
N LEU A 253 -1.12 7.23 3.42
CA LEU A 253 -0.16 6.13 3.41
C LEU A 253 -0.58 5.05 4.41
N LEU A 254 -0.94 5.43 5.64
CA LEU A 254 -1.42 4.49 6.66
C LEU A 254 -2.68 3.74 6.22
N PHE A 255 -3.64 4.44 5.59
CA PHE A 255 -4.83 3.78 5.06
C PHE A 255 -4.50 2.76 3.95
N ARG A 256 -3.55 3.11 3.07
CA ARG A 256 -3.02 2.18 2.05
C ARG A 256 -2.33 0.97 2.68
N LEU A 257 -1.58 1.16 3.77
CA LEU A 257 -0.94 0.07 4.52
C LEU A 257 -1.97 -0.86 5.18
N HIS A 258 -3.07 -0.32 5.70
CA HIS A 258 -4.19 -1.10 6.23
C HIS A 258 -4.79 -2.02 5.15
N HIS A 259 -4.89 -1.55 3.91
CA HIS A 259 -5.41 -2.32 2.78
C HIS A 259 -4.45 -3.38 2.26
N ALA A 260 -3.15 -3.14 2.36
CA ALA A 260 -2.11 -4.04 1.87
C ALA A 260 -2.13 -5.44 2.52
N SER A 261 -2.98 -5.66 3.54
CA SER A 261 -3.34 -6.96 4.11
C SER A 261 -2.16 -7.77 4.68
N TRP A 262 -2.40 -9.04 5.05
CA TRP A 262 -1.39 -9.95 5.63
C TRP A 262 -0.17 -10.16 4.71
N HIS A 263 -0.32 -9.93 3.40
CA HIS A 263 0.76 -10.06 2.42
C HIS A 263 1.92 -9.10 2.70
N LEU A 264 1.65 -7.89 3.19
CA LEU A 264 2.69 -6.95 3.61
C LEU A 264 3.54 -7.52 4.75
N LEU A 265 2.88 -8.10 5.75
CA LEU A 265 3.55 -8.72 6.90
C LEU A 265 4.39 -9.94 6.48
N GLY A 266 3.86 -10.77 5.57
CA GLY A 266 4.60 -11.87 4.96
C GLY A 266 5.83 -11.41 4.16
N GLY A 267 5.70 -10.31 3.41
CA GLY A 267 6.79 -9.66 2.71
C GLY A 267 7.89 -9.18 3.64
N VAL A 268 7.53 -8.43 4.69
CA VAL A 268 8.47 -7.95 5.72
C VAL A 268 9.20 -9.13 6.37
N ALA A 269 8.48 -10.19 6.73
CA ALA A 269 9.07 -11.39 7.31
C ALA A 269 10.06 -12.09 6.37
N LEU A 270 9.73 -12.19 5.08
CA LEU A 270 10.61 -12.78 4.07
C LEU A 270 11.88 -11.95 3.89
N ILE A 271 11.77 -10.62 3.76
CA ILE A 271 12.96 -9.77 3.60
C ILE A 271 13.82 -9.82 4.85
N LEU A 272 13.22 -9.77 6.05
CA LEU A 272 13.94 -9.93 7.32
C LEU A 272 14.68 -11.26 7.38
N LEU A 273 14.02 -12.38 7.03
CA LEU A 273 14.63 -13.71 6.96
C LEU A 273 15.85 -13.70 6.04
N LEU A 274 15.71 -13.22 4.80
CA LEU A 274 16.81 -13.18 3.84
C LEU A 274 18.00 -12.33 4.34
N VAL A 275 17.71 -11.20 5.00
CA VAL A 275 18.73 -10.35 5.62
C VAL A 275 19.44 -11.07 6.76
N LEU A 276 18.71 -11.75 7.64
CA LEU A 276 19.29 -12.48 8.78
C LEU A 276 20.10 -13.71 8.34
N LEU A 277 19.60 -14.49 7.39
CA LEU A 277 20.32 -15.64 6.81
C LEU A 277 21.64 -15.20 6.17
N ARG A 278 21.59 -14.10 5.39
CA ARG A 278 22.79 -13.51 4.80
C ARG A 278 23.74 -12.98 5.88
N ARG A 279 23.23 -12.24 6.87
CA ARG A 279 24.07 -11.69 7.94
C ARG A 279 24.75 -12.81 8.72
N ARG A 280 24.06 -13.93 8.97
CA ARG A 280 24.66 -15.12 9.57
C ARG A 280 25.75 -15.74 8.70
N LEU A 281 25.53 -15.81 7.39
CA LEU A 281 26.52 -16.35 6.44
C LEU A 281 27.82 -15.52 6.40
N VAL A 282 27.70 -14.20 6.56
CA VAL A 282 28.85 -13.26 6.51
C VAL A 282 29.53 -13.09 7.88
N SER A 283 28.77 -13.26 8.96
CA SER A 283 29.24 -13.10 10.33
C SER A 283 29.77 -14.41 10.87
N ASP A 284 31.02 -14.44 11.35
CA ASP A 284 31.60 -15.63 12.02
C ASP A 284 31.21 -15.73 13.51
N GLN A 285 30.34 -14.84 13.98
CA GLN A 285 30.01 -14.74 15.40
C GLN A 285 29.18 -15.94 15.88
N HIS A 286 29.76 -16.74 16.77
CA HIS A 286 29.10 -17.83 17.50
C HIS A 286 27.93 -17.39 18.40
N THR A 287 27.67 -16.08 18.52
CA THR A 287 26.58 -15.49 19.30
C THR A 287 25.32 -15.21 18.47
N PHE A 288 25.42 -15.16 17.13
CA PHE A 288 24.40 -14.56 16.26
C PHE A 288 23.01 -15.19 16.39
N ALA A 289 22.91 -16.52 16.28
CA ALA A 289 21.63 -17.21 16.20
C ALA A 289 20.85 -17.13 17.52
N GLY A 290 21.51 -17.41 18.65
CA GLY A 290 20.90 -17.27 19.97
C GLY A 290 20.54 -15.83 20.32
N SER A 291 21.41 -14.87 20.02
CA SER A 291 21.15 -13.44 20.22
C SER A 291 19.96 -12.93 19.41
N THR A 292 19.86 -13.34 18.14
CA THR A 292 18.74 -12.95 17.25
C THR A 292 17.43 -13.59 17.71
N THR A 293 17.49 -14.84 18.17
CA THR A 293 16.33 -15.57 18.69
C THR A 293 15.77 -14.88 19.92
N VAL A 294 16.60 -14.57 20.92
CA VAL A 294 16.14 -13.87 22.13
C VAL A 294 15.56 -12.49 21.79
N ALA A 295 16.16 -11.74 20.88
CA ALA A 295 15.59 -10.47 20.44
C ALA A 295 14.18 -10.62 19.83
N LEU A 296 13.97 -11.59 18.95
CA LEU A 296 12.66 -11.83 18.35
C LEU A 296 11.63 -12.33 19.38
N VAL A 297 12.05 -13.17 20.33
CA VAL A 297 11.20 -13.67 21.42
C VAL A 297 10.80 -12.53 22.36
N GLY A 298 11.74 -11.72 22.82
CA GLY A 298 11.47 -10.57 23.70
C GLY A 298 10.49 -9.58 23.07
N GLY A 299 10.69 -9.30 21.77
CA GLY A 299 9.77 -8.48 20.98
C GLY A 299 8.38 -9.08 20.83
N ALA A 300 8.29 -10.38 20.51
CA ALA A 300 7.02 -11.07 20.38
C ALA A 300 6.28 -11.21 21.72
N SER A 301 7.02 -11.39 22.82
CA SER A 301 6.48 -11.48 24.17
C SER A 301 5.78 -10.19 24.59
N ILE A 302 6.49 -9.05 24.54
CA ILE A 302 5.89 -7.76 24.95
C ILE A 302 4.69 -7.39 24.06
N THR A 303 4.77 -7.67 22.76
CA THR A 303 3.67 -7.41 21.83
C THR A 303 2.46 -8.27 22.17
N THR A 304 2.65 -9.58 22.39
CA THR A 304 1.57 -10.49 22.78
C THR A 304 0.95 -10.10 24.11
N THR A 305 1.75 -9.69 25.10
CA THR A 305 1.23 -9.19 26.39
C THR A 305 0.35 -7.96 26.20
N ILE A 306 0.81 -6.96 25.42
CA ILE A 306 0.01 -5.76 25.12
C ILE A 306 -1.30 -6.13 24.41
N LEU A 307 -1.25 -7.04 23.43
CA LEU A 307 -2.46 -7.51 22.72
C LEU A 307 -3.43 -8.22 23.67
N LEU A 308 -2.96 -9.13 24.51
CA LEU A 308 -3.80 -9.84 25.47
C LEU A 308 -4.44 -8.88 26.49
N LEU A 309 -3.69 -7.89 26.98
CA LEU A 309 -4.24 -6.86 27.87
C LEU A 309 -5.28 -5.97 27.16
N ALA A 310 -5.06 -5.64 25.89
CA ALA A 310 -6.01 -4.88 25.08
C ALA A 310 -7.30 -5.68 24.79
N MET A 311 -7.19 -6.97 24.47
CA MET A 311 -8.34 -7.87 24.30
C MET A 311 -9.10 -8.05 25.62
N PHE A 312 -8.36 -8.24 26.72
CA PHE A 312 -8.92 -8.30 28.07
C PHE A 312 -9.73 -7.03 28.39
N GLN A 313 -9.20 -5.85 28.07
CA GLN A 313 -9.92 -4.59 28.26
C GLN A 313 -11.19 -4.49 27.42
N SER A 314 -11.18 -5.01 26.18
CA SER A 314 -12.38 -5.04 25.32
C SER A 314 -13.48 -5.93 25.89
N ALA A 315 -13.11 -7.12 26.39
CA ALA A 315 -14.04 -8.12 26.91
C ALA A 315 -14.56 -7.78 28.32
N VAL A 316 -13.68 -7.32 29.23
CA VAL A 316 -14.00 -7.12 30.66
C VAL A 316 -14.31 -5.65 30.98
N GLY A 317 -13.87 -4.70 30.15
CA GLY A 317 -14.10 -3.26 30.32
C GLY A 317 -13.06 -2.56 31.21
N ALA A 318 -12.88 -3.04 32.44
CA ALA A 318 -11.98 -2.40 33.41
C ALA A 318 -10.61 -3.12 33.52
N LEU A 319 -9.56 -2.51 32.96
CA LEU A 319 -8.20 -3.08 32.99
C LEU A 319 -7.39 -2.63 34.21
N TYR A 320 -7.43 -1.34 34.57
CA TYR A 320 -6.48 -0.71 35.52
C TYR A 320 -6.40 -1.34 36.91
N GLY A 321 -7.50 -1.91 37.43
CA GLY A 321 -7.51 -2.59 38.71
C GLY A 321 -6.82 -3.96 38.71
N GLU A 322 -6.69 -4.61 37.54
CA GLU A 322 -6.24 -6.00 37.42
C GLU A 322 -4.85 -6.13 36.73
N VAL A 323 -4.24 -5.03 36.27
CA VAL A 323 -2.90 -5.04 35.63
C VAL A 323 -1.81 -5.62 36.53
N GLY A 324 -1.88 -5.33 37.84
CA GLY A 324 -0.91 -5.88 38.81
C GLY A 324 -1.00 -7.40 38.91
N MET A 325 -2.21 -7.95 38.94
CA MET A 325 -2.45 -9.40 38.94
C MET A 325 -2.02 -10.03 37.63
N ALA A 326 -2.38 -9.43 36.49
CA ALA A 326 -1.95 -9.88 35.17
C ALA A 326 -0.42 -9.95 35.07
N SER A 327 0.29 -8.92 35.56
CA SER A 327 1.75 -8.89 35.60
C SER A 327 2.34 -9.97 36.49
N ALA A 328 1.77 -10.21 37.68
CA ALA A 328 2.21 -11.26 38.59
C ALA A 328 2.07 -12.65 37.95
N VAL A 329 0.96 -12.93 37.27
CA VAL A 329 0.71 -14.20 36.58
C VAL A 329 1.76 -14.45 35.48
N ILE A 330 2.13 -13.42 34.72
CA ILE A 330 3.22 -13.51 33.73
C ILE A 330 4.54 -13.85 34.40
N MET A 331 4.88 -13.19 35.53
CA MET A 331 6.14 -13.42 36.26
C MET A 331 6.24 -14.85 36.82
N ILE A 332 5.13 -15.41 37.31
CA ILE A 332 5.08 -16.83 37.72
C ILE A 332 5.33 -17.73 36.50
N GLY A 333 4.68 -17.43 35.37
CA GLY A 333 4.90 -18.15 34.10
C GLY A 333 6.37 -18.09 33.65
N LEU A 334 6.98 -16.90 33.66
CA LEU A 334 8.40 -16.68 33.31
C LEU A 334 9.33 -17.53 34.18
N THR A 335 9.09 -17.54 35.48
CA THR A 335 9.90 -18.32 36.44
C THR A 335 9.81 -19.82 36.14
N LEU A 336 8.58 -20.33 35.95
CA LEU A 336 8.36 -21.73 35.61
C LEU A 336 8.95 -22.10 34.25
N GLY A 337 8.80 -21.23 33.24
CA GLY A 337 9.37 -21.40 31.91
C GLY A 337 10.89 -21.49 31.94
N SER A 338 11.56 -20.65 32.73
CA SER A 338 13.02 -20.68 32.92
C SER A 338 13.47 -21.99 33.59
N PHE A 339 12.73 -22.45 34.60
CA PHE A 339 12.99 -23.74 35.24
C PHE A 339 12.84 -24.93 34.26
N LEU A 340 11.74 -24.97 33.50
CA LEU A 340 11.48 -26.00 32.49
C LEU A 340 12.53 -25.97 31.36
N GLY A 341 12.88 -24.79 30.88
CA GLY A 341 13.94 -24.59 29.88
C GLY A 341 15.28 -25.13 30.37
N ARG A 342 15.65 -24.81 31.62
CA ARG A 342 16.87 -25.34 32.24
C ARG A 342 16.83 -26.85 32.36
N PHE A 343 15.70 -27.43 32.79
CA PHE A 343 15.53 -28.87 32.90
C PHE A 343 15.72 -29.58 31.54
N VAL A 344 15.06 -29.11 30.48
CA VAL A 344 15.16 -29.70 29.14
C VAL A 344 16.57 -29.55 28.57
N VAL A 345 17.16 -28.35 28.64
CA VAL A 345 18.50 -28.06 28.12
C VAL A 345 19.60 -28.82 28.88
N SER A 346 19.45 -28.99 30.20
CA SER A 346 20.42 -29.71 31.03
C SER A 346 20.34 -31.23 30.92
N SER A 347 19.29 -31.77 30.28
CA SER A 347 19.17 -33.20 29.98
C SER A 347 20.29 -33.68 29.03
N ARG A 348 20.55 -34.99 29.00
CA ARG A 348 21.58 -35.58 28.13
C ARG A 348 21.35 -35.24 26.64
N SER A 349 20.10 -35.34 26.19
CA SER A 349 19.71 -35.01 24.81
C SER A 349 19.82 -33.50 24.54
N GLY A 350 19.37 -32.65 25.48
CA GLY A 350 19.44 -31.19 25.35
C GLY A 350 20.87 -30.65 25.24
N ARG A 351 21.83 -31.22 25.99
CA ARG A 351 23.25 -30.86 25.89
C ARG A 351 23.89 -31.28 24.57
N GLN A 352 23.45 -32.41 24.00
CA GLN A 352 23.97 -32.91 22.72
C GLN A 352 23.39 -32.13 21.52
N HIS A 353 22.13 -31.71 21.61
CA HIS A 353 21.42 -31.06 20.51
C HIS A 353 20.73 -29.74 20.91
N PRO A 354 21.47 -28.72 21.39
CA PRO A 354 20.88 -27.46 21.87
C PRO A 354 20.13 -26.68 20.78
N HIS A 355 20.59 -26.75 19.53
CA HIS A 355 19.90 -26.14 18.38
C HIS A 355 18.51 -26.75 18.13
N PHE A 356 18.37 -28.07 18.29
CA PHE A 356 17.10 -28.75 18.10
C PHE A 356 16.07 -28.30 19.14
N VAL A 357 16.48 -28.18 20.41
CA VAL A 357 15.63 -27.68 21.49
C VAL A 357 15.12 -26.26 21.20
N ALA A 358 16.02 -25.37 20.76
CA ALA A 358 15.64 -23.99 20.43
C ALA A 358 14.71 -23.90 19.20
N VAL A 359 14.91 -24.74 18.19
CA VAL A 359 14.00 -24.82 17.02
C VAL A 359 12.63 -25.35 17.42
N ALA A 360 12.58 -26.43 18.21
CA ALA A 360 11.32 -26.99 18.72
C ALA A 360 10.55 -25.95 19.54
N PHE A 361 11.24 -25.20 20.40
CA PHE A 361 10.65 -24.08 21.14
C PHE A 361 10.04 -23.02 20.21
N CYS A 362 10.75 -22.60 19.15
CA CYS A 362 10.24 -21.62 18.20
C CYS A 362 8.98 -22.13 17.47
N ILE A 363 8.95 -23.41 17.09
CA ILE A 363 7.79 -24.03 16.42
C ILE A 363 6.58 -24.08 17.36
N VAL A 364 6.77 -24.50 18.62
CA VAL A 364 5.70 -24.52 19.63
C VAL A 364 5.18 -23.11 19.90
N SER A 365 6.07 -22.13 20.00
CA SER A 365 5.69 -20.72 20.19
C SER A 365 4.90 -20.18 19.00
N ALA A 366 5.33 -20.48 17.77
CA ALA A 366 4.60 -20.12 16.56
C ALA A 366 3.19 -20.75 16.54
N GLY A 367 3.08 -22.05 16.82
CA GLY A 367 1.79 -22.74 16.92
C GLY A 367 0.87 -22.14 17.99
N SER A 368 1.44 -21.72 19.11
CA SER A 368 0.70 -21.04 20.19
C SER A 368 0.15 -19.68 19.75
N MET A 369 0.92 -18.90 18.98
CA MET A 369 0.44 -17.63 18.43
C MET A 369 -0.66 -17.83 17.38
N VAL A 370 -0.56 -18.87 16.55
CA VAL A 370 -1.62 -19.25 15.60
C VAL A 370 -2.90 -19.64 16.33
N LEU A 371 -2.78 -20.44 17.40
CA LEU A 371 -3.92 -20.82 18.23
C LEU A 371 -4.59 -19.60 18.87
N LEU A 372 -3.81 -18.67 19.46
CA LEU A 372 -4.35 -17.43 19.99
C LEU A 372 -5.02 -16.57 18.92
N ALA A 373 -4.46 -16.51 17.70
CA ALA A 373 -5.05 -15.77 16.59
C ALA A 373 -6.40 -16.33 16.16
N TYR A 374 -6.55 -17.66 16.19
CA TYR A 374 -7.79 -18.37 15.89
C TYR A 374 -8.83 -18.20 17.00
N LEU A 375 -8.42 -18.21 18.26
CA LEU A 375 -9.32 -18.04 19.40
C LEU A 375 -9.73 -16.57 19.63
N ALA A 376 -8.98 -15.60 19.10
CA ALA A 376 -9.23 -14.18 19.37
C ALA A 376 -10.64 -13.69 19.03
N PRO A 377 -11.26 -14.04 17.89
CA PRO A 377 -12.64 -13.67 17.58
C PRO A 377 -13.67 -14.24 18.57
N GLU A 378 -13.45 -15.46 19.07
CA GLU A 378 -14.36 -16.13 20.00
C GLU A 378 -14.39 -15.47 21.39
N THR A 379 -13.36 -14.67 21.73
CA THR A 379 -13.27 -14.04 23.06
C THR A 379 -14.36 -13.01 23.35
N SER A 380 -15.04 -12.48 22.33
CA SER A 380 -16.15 -11.52 22.51
C SER A 380 -17.41 -12.15 23.11
N THR A 381 -17.57 -13.46 22.93
CA THR A 381 -18.72 -14.21 23.45
C THR A 381 -18.59 -14.55 24.93
N LEU A 382 -17.36 -14.58 25.46
CA LEU A 382 -17.06 -14.97 26.83
C LEU A 382 -17.74 -14.04 27.85
N SER A 383 -18.18 -14.63 28.96
CA SER A 383 -18.55 -13.85 30.14
C SER A 383 -17.33 -13.20 30.76
N ALA A 384 -17.53 -12.14 31.55
CA ALA A 384 -16.43 -11.45 32.22
C ALA A 384 -15.62 -12.36 33.17
N THR A 385 -16.20 -13.43 33.68
CA THR A 385 -15.50 -14.41 34.53
C THR A 385 -14.66 -15.36 33.68
N GLU A 386 -15.23 -15.92 32.62
CA GLU A 386 -14.51 -16.80 31.68
C GLU A 386 -13.36 -16.07 30.99
N ALA A 387 -13.58 -14.81 30.60
CA ALA A 387 -12.54 -13.95 30.03
C ALA A 387 -11.35 -13.78 30.99
N ARG A 388 -11.59 -13.57 32.29
CA ARG A 388 -10.50 -13.47 33.29
C ARG A 388 -9.66 -14.73 33.37
N PHE A 389 -10.29 -15.89 33.42
CA PHE A 389 -9.57 -17.17 33.46
C PHE A 389 -8.82 -17.43 32.15
N PHE A 390 -9.46 -17.18 31.01
CA PHE A 390 -8.86 -17.37 29.69
C PHE A 390 -7.62 -16.48 29.51
N PHE A 391 -7.76 -15.16 29.71
CA PHE A 391 -6.63 -14.23 29.54
C PHE A 391 -5.57 -14.43 30.62
N GLY A 392 -5.94 -14.75 31.86
CA GLY A 392 -4.99 -15.12 32.91
C GLY A 392 -4.14 -16.34 32.52
N PHE A 393 -4.77 -17.40 32.01
CA PHE A 393 -4.06 -18.57 31.52
C PHE A 393 -3.19 -18.26 30.29
N ALA A 394 -3.70 -17.47 29.34
CA ALA A 394 -2.93 -17.06 28.16
C ALA A 394 -1.68 -16.25 28.55
N LEU A 395 -1.82 -15.30 29.48
CA LEU A 395 -0.70 -14.50 30.00
C LEU A 395 0.32 -15.36 30.77
N PHE A 396 -0.15 -16.30 31.59
CA PHE A 396 0.70 -17.29 32.26
C PHE A 396 1.51 -18.10 31.26
N PHE A 397 0.85 -18.62 30.22
CA PHE A 397 1.46 -19.45 29.19
C PHE A 397 2.47 -18.68 28.33
N VAL A 398 2.16 -17.43 27.96
CA VAL A 398 3.12 -16.53 27.30
C VAL A 398 4.35 -16.27 28.20
N GLY A 399 4.14 -16.15 29.51
CA GLY A 399 5.22 -16.12 30.50
C GLY A 399 6.12 -17.37 30.42
N ILE A 400 5.53 -18.56 30.40
CA ILE A 400 6.28 -19.84 30.26
C ILE A 400 7.12 -19.84 28.98
N LEU A 401 6.53 -19.51 27.83
CA LEU A 401 7.25 -19.46 26.56
C LEU A 401 8.44 -18.50 26.61
N THR A 402 8.22 -17.31 27.17
CA THR A 402 9.27 -16.28 27.29
C THR A 402 10.41 -16.74 28.21
N GLY A 403 10.08 -17.37 29.34
CA GLY A 403 11.06 -17.88 30.29
C GLY A 403 11.89 -19.04 29.72
N PHE A 404 11.27 -19.92 28.93
CA PHE A 404 11.92 -21.08 28.31
C PHE A 404 12.99 -20.68 27.28
N ALA A 405 12.80 -19.54 26.61
CA ALA A 405 13.70 -19.07 25.56
C ALA A 405 15.12 -18.78 26.08
N TRP A 406 15.24 -18.29 27.32
CA TRP A 406 16.51 -17.88 27.92
C TRP A 406 17.51 -19.04 28.06
N PRO A 407 17.21 -20.14 28.80
CA PRO A 407 18.10 -21.30 28.88
C PRO A 407 18.41 -21.92 27.51
N SER A 408 17.41 -21.95 26.61
CA SER A 408 17.55 -22.53 25.27
C SER A 408 18.56 -21.77 24.41
N CYS A 409 18.53 -20.43 24.46
CA CYS A 409 19.46 -19.60 23.71
C CYS A 409 20.83 -19.53 24.38
N ALA A 410 20.90 -19.52 25.71
CA ALA A 410 22.15 -19.54 26.47
C ALA A 410 22.99 -20.78 26.17
N ALA A 411 22.36 -21.93 25.88
CA ALA A 411 23.07 -23.14 25.47
C ALA A 411 23.74 -23.07 24.08
N ILE A 412 23.32 -22.12 23.23
CA ILE A 412 23.81 -21.95 21.86
C ILE A 412 24.87 -20.86 21.76
N VAL A 413 24.70 -19.78 22.55
CA VAL A 413 25.59 -18.62 22.55
C VAL A 413 26.93 -18.96 23.20
N ARG A 414 28.02 -18.69 22.50
CA ARG A 414 29.38 -18.76 23.04
C ARG A 414 29.97 -17.34 23.11
N SER A 415 29.92 -16.73 24.29
CA SER A 415 30.58 -15.46 24.60
C SER A 415 31.17 -15.50 26.01
N SER A 416 32.10 -14.59 26.31
CA SER A 416 32.64 -14.42 27.66
C SER A 416 31.59 -13.92 28.66
N ASP A 417 30.56 -13.25 28.16
CA ASP A 417 29.46 -12.68 28.95
C ASP A 417 28.12 -12.99 28.26
N VAL A 418 27.63 -14.22 28.46
CA VAL A 418 26.41 -14.73 27.82
C VAL A 418 25.18 -13.98 28.32
N ALA A 419 25.10 -13.69 29.62
CA ALA A 419 23.96 -13.03 30.23
C ALA A 419 23.73 -11.63 29.64
N ASN A 420 24.75 -10.78 29.66
CA ASN A 420 24.68 -9.43 29.11
C ASN A 420 24.39 -9.43 27.59
N THR A 421 24.96 -10.39 26.85
CA THR A 421 24.70 -10.53 25.42
C THR A 421 23.23 -10.83 25.15
N LEU A 422 22.62 -11.72 25.93
CA LEU A 422 21.21 -12.07 25.75
C LEU A 422 20.28 -10.96 26.25
N GLU A 423 20.56 -10.39 27.42
CA GLU A 423 19.76 -9.30 28.02
C GLU A 423 19.69 -8.06 27.12
N SER A 424 20.84 -7.61 26.61
CA SER A 424 20.88 -6.47 25.68
C SER A 424 20.09 -6.71 24.40
N LYS A 425 20.02 -7.96 23.94
CA LYS A 425 19.29 -8.35 22.72
C LYS A 425 17.79 -8.49 22.99
N ASP A 426 17.41 -9.02 24.14
CA ASP A 426 16.03 -9.08 24.60
C ASP A 426 15.40 -7.68 24.64
N HIS A 427 16.07 -6.74 25.32
CA HIS A 427 15.62 -5.35 25.40
C HIS A 427 15.58 -4.64 24.04
N LEU A 428 16.57 -4.88 23.18
CA LEU A 428 16.56 -4.32 21.82
C LEU A 428 15.35 -4.83 21.03
N GLY A 429 15.07 -6.12 21.13
CA GLY A 429 13.90 -6.75 20.51
C GLY A 429 12.58 -6.17 21.03
N ALA A 430 12.46 -6.09 22.36
CA ALA A 430 11.32 -5.52 23.04
C ALA A 430 11.08 -4.05 22.65
N ALA A 431 12.14 -3.23 22.56
CA ALA A 431 12.04 -1.83 22.16
C ALA A 431 11.59 -1.66 20.70
N ILE A 432 12.09 -2.48 19.78
CA ILE A 432 11.67 -2.43 18.37
C ILE A 432 10.20 -2.84 18.23
N PHE A 433 9.80 -3.94 18.88
CA PHE A 433 8.44 -4.47 18.74
C PHE A 433 7.40 -3.69 19.55
N SER A 434 7.77 -3.04 20.66
CA SER A 434 6.83 -2.16 21.38
C SER A 434 6.43 -0.95 20.52
N ILE A 435 7.38 -0.35 19.80
CA ILE A 435 7.12 0.75 18.87
C ILE A 435 6.35 0.23 17.65
N PHE A 436 6.89 -0.77 16.94
CA PHE A 436 6.32 -1.19 15.65
C PHE A 436 5.19 -2.20 15.78
N GLY A 437 5.36 -3.26 16.57
CA GLY A 437 4.38 -4.33 16.75
C GLY A 437 3.14 -3.88 17.54
N GLY A 438 3.35 -3.31 18.73
CA GLY A 438 2.28 -2.94 19.65
C GLY A 438 1.46 -1.73 19.22
N VAL A 439 2.09 -0.68 18.66
CA VAL A 439 1.40 0.56 18.28
C VAL A 439 0.95 0.55 16.81
N PHE A 440 1.83 0.18 15.88
CA PHE A 440 1.53 0.29 14.44
C PHE A 440 0.90 -0.98 13.86
N VAL A 441 1.51 -2.17 14.05
CA VAL A 441 1.00 -3.40 13.43
C VAL A 441 -0.39 -3.74 13.98
N PHE A 442 -0.59 -3.65 15.30
CA PHE A 442 -1.90 -3.82 15.91
C PHE A 442 -2.95 -2.82 15.38
N ALA A 443 -2.66 -1.52 15.41
CA ALA A 443 -3.62 -0.51 14.97
C ALA A 443 -3.97 -0.64 13.48
N ILE A 444 -3.03 -1.13 12.66
CA ILE A 444 -3.23 -1.28 11.22
C ILE A 444 -3.87 -2.63 10.87
N PHE A 445 -3.55 -3.74 11.56
CA PHE A 445 -3.98 -5.07 11.11
C PHE A 445 -4.93 -5.80 12.07
N GLY A 446 -5.15 -5.27 13.28
CA GLY A 446 -6.00 -5.92 14.29
C GLY A 446 -5.30 -7.08 15.02
N PHE A 447 -6.04 -7.78 15.88
CA PHE A 447 -5.47 -8.77 16.81
C PHE A 447 -4.95 -10.02 16.10
N SER A 448 -5.82 -10.71 15.35
CA SER A 448 -5.48 -12.00 14.72
C SER A 448 -4.31 -11.89 13.74
N SER A 449 -4.29 -10.85 12.90
CA SER A 449 -3.21 -10.63 11.94
C SER A 449 -1.89 -10.28 12.61
N THR A 450 -1.92 -9.53 13.72
CA THR A 450 -0.70 -9.24 14.50
C THR A 450 -0.15 -10.51 15.15
N LEU A 451 -1.00 -11.34 15.74
CA LEU A 451 -0.60 -12.63 16.32
C LEU A 451 -0.03 -13.58 15.25
N LEU A 452 -0.65 -13.64 14.07
CA LEU A 452 -0.10 -14.42 12.95
C LEU A 452 1.26 -13.89 12.49
N PHE A 453 1.46 -12.58 12.45
CA PHE A 453 2.78 -11.99 12.17
C PHE A 453 3.81 -12.38 13.24
N LEU A 454 3.47 -12.36 14.53
CA LEU A 454 4.38 -12.85 15.57
C LEU A 454 4.71 -14.34 15.40
N ALA A 455 3.73 -15.16 14.97
CA ALA A 455 3.98 -16.56 14.61
C ALA A 455 5.01 -16.67 13.48
N THR A 456 4.92 -15.81 12.45
CA THR A 456 5.93 -15.78 11.38
C THR A 456 7.31 -15.35 11.89
N MET A 457 7.41 -14.45 12.88
CA MET A 457 8.69 -14.05 13.48
C MET A 457 9.36 -15.21 14.22
N PHE A 458 8.59 -16.04 14.94
CA PHE A 458 9.10 -17.28 15.53
C PHE A 458 9.60 -18.27 14.46
N MET A 459 8.87 -18.39 13.35
CA MET A 459 9.31 -19.23 12.21
C MET A 459 10.58 -18.70 11.54
N VAL A 460 10.72 -17.38 11.39
CA VAL A 460 11.97 -16.74 10.93
C VAL A 460 13.12 -17.12 11.87
N SER A 461 12.90 -17.07 13.18
CA SER A 461 13.90 -17.47 14.17
C SER A 461 14.28 -18.95 14.06
N ALA A 462 13.30 -19.84 13.89
CA ALA A 462 13.53 -21.27 13.70
C ALA A 462 14.41 -21.53 12.46
N LEU A 463 14.11 -20.87 11.33
CA LEU A 463 14.89 -20.99 10.10
C LEU A 463 16.32 -20.47 10.26
N VAL A 464 16.52 -19.35 10.99
CA VAL A 464 17.86 -18.83 11.30
C VAL A 464 18.66 -19.82 12.17
N LEU A 465 18.02 -20.49 13.13
CA LEU A 465 18.66 -21.51 13.97
C LEU A 465 19.05 -22.76 13.17
N VAL A 466 18.17 -23.24 12.28
CA VAL A 466 18.47 -24.35 11.36
C VAL A 466 19.62 -23.98 10.44
N TRP A 467 19.61 -22.77 9.90
CA TRP A 467 20.69 -22.24 9.06
C TRP A 467 22.02 -22.15 9.81
N ASP A 468 22.03 -21.69 11.06
CA ASP A 468 23.23 -21.67 11.90
C ASP A 468 23.78 -23.08 12.15
N ALA A 469 22.91 -24.04 12.46
CA ALA A 469 23.31 -25.43 12.67
C ALA A 469 23.92 -26.05 11.41
N TRP A 470 23.34 -25.79 10.24
CA TRP A 470 23.84 -26.28 8.95
C TRP A 470 25.15 -25.60 8.53
N LEU A 471 25.28 -24.28 8.70
CA LEU A 471 26.52 -23.58 8.36
C LEU A 471 27.72 -24.04 9.19
N ARG A 472 27.50 -24.56 10.40
CA ARG A 472 28.58 -25.15 11.22
C ARG A 472 29.12 -26.47 10.66
N SER A 473 28.37 -27.18 9.81
CA SER A 473 28.82 -28.43 9.19
C SER A 473 29.38 -28.25 7.77
N VAL A 474 29.26 -27.06 7.18
CA VAL A 474 29.65 -26.79 5.78
C VAL A 474 30.78 -25.77 5.70
N LYS A 475 31.78 -26.05 4.86
CA LYS A 475 32.82 -25.07 4.53
C LYS A 475 32.32 -24.06 3.50
N VAL A 476 31.93 -22.88 3.98
CA VAL A 476 31.31 -21.80 3.17
C VAL A 476 32.12 -21.41 1.92
N LEU A 477 33.46 -21.39 2.02
CA LEU A 477 34.34 -20.98 0.91
C LEU A 477 34.49 -22.03 -0.20
N GLU A 478 34.23 -23.31 0.10
CA GLU A 478 34.31 -24.40 -0.88
C GLU A 478 33.00 -24.56 -1.67
N HIS A 479 31.87 -24.15 -1.08
CA HIS A 479 30.57 -24.24 -1.74
C HIS A 479 30.39 -23.10 -2.76
N PRO A 480 30.08 -23.39 -4.05
CA PRO A 480 30.04 -22.38 -5.11
C PRO A 480 29.02 -21.27 -4.79
N LEU A 481 27.76 -21.62 -4.50
CA LEU A 481 26.71 -20.62 -4.21
C LEU A 481 26.96 -19.82 -2.92
N LEU A 482 27.28 -20.48 -1.81
CA LEU A 482 27.52 -19.80 -0.53
C LEU A 482 28.71 -18.83 -0.59
N ARG A 483 29.77 -19.20 -1.33
CA ARG A 483 30.91 -18.31 -1.59
C ARG A 483 30.47 -17.01 -2.26
N HIS A 484 29.58 -17.05 -3.25
CA HIS A 484 29.09 -15.82 -3.90
C HIS A 484 28.22 -14.97 -2.95
N LEU A 485 27.42 -15.61 -2.10
CA LEU A 485 26.52 -14.95 -1.14
C LEU A 485 27.27 -14.34 0.07
N SER A 486 28.40 -14.92 0.48
CA SER A 486 29.19 -14.49 1.64
C SER A 486 29.99 -13.21 1.41
N PHE A 487 30.31 -12.86 0.16
CA PHE A 487 30.92 -11.56 -0.13
C PHE A 487 29.91 -10.42 0.07
N ARG A 488 30.35 -9.28 0.60
CA ARG A 488 29.50 -8.08 0.73
C ARG A 488 29.26 -7.44 -0.65
N SER A 489 28.00 -7.13 -0.97
CA SER A 489 27.62 -6.55 -2.28
C SER A 489 28.06 -5.10 -2.38
N PHE A 490 27.97 -4.43 -1.24
CA PHE A 490 28.37 -3.06 -1.03
C PHE A 490 29.62 -3.09 -0.16
N SER A 491 30.57 -2.19 -0.43
CA SER A 491 31.76 -1.99 0.42
C SER A 491 31.35 -1.78 1.89
N HIS A 492 32.26 -2.02 2.84
CA HIS A 492 31.98 -1.81 4.27
C HIS A 492 31.47 -0.39 4.57
N TYR A 493 31.87 0.59 3.76
CA TYR A 493 31.47 2.00 3.85
C TYR A 493 30.07 2.30 3.27
N ASN A 494 29.45 1.39 2.50
CA ASN A 494 28.21 1.63 1.74
C ASN A 494 26.99 0.84 2.26
N THR A 495 26.84 0.73 3.58
CA THR A 495 25.64 0.15 4.23
C THR A 495 24.34 0.83 3.81
N LEU A 496 24.42 2.14 3.49
CA LEU A 496 23.30 2.95 3.03
C LEU A 496 22.62 2.38 1.76
N GLY A 497 23.38 1.92 0.77
CA GLY A 497 22.82 1.38 -0.48
C GLY A 497 21.98 0.11 -0.25
N GLY A 498 22.40 -0.76 0.67
CA GLY A 498 21.64 -1.95 1.05
C GLY A 498 20.37 -1.61 1.84
N VAL A 499 20.43 -0.60 2.72
CA VAL A 499 19.26 -0.11 3.47
C VAL A 499 18.24 0.52 2.52
N LEU A 500 18.68 1.37 1.59
CA LEU A 500 17.80 2.00 0.59
C LEU A 500 17.15 0.96 -0.33
N LEU A 501 17.88 -0.08 -0.73
CA LEU A 501 17.30 -1.20 -1.47
C LEU A 501 16.22 -1.92 -0.65
N PHE A 502 16.48 -2.19 0.64
CA PHE A 502 15.50 -2.80 1.53
C PHE A 502 14.23 -1.94 1.64
N ILE A 503 14.38 -0.65 1.91
CA ILE A 503 13.24 0.27 2.02
C ILE A 503 12.53 0.40 0.66
N GLY A 504 13.26 0.39 -0.45
CA GLY A 504 12.70 0.40 -1.80
C GLY A 504 11.88 -0.86 -2.11
N LEU A 505 12.38 -2.05 -1.79
CA LEU A 505 11.63 -3.30 -1.94
C LEU A 505 10.38 -3.32 -1.05
N LEU A 506 10.50 -2.81 0.18
CA LEU A 506 9.36 -2.66 1.07
C LEU A 506 8.33 -1.68 0.48
N ALA A 507 8.77 -0.56 -0.07
CA ALA A 507 7.91 0.42 -0.74
C ALA A 507 7.22 -0.18 -1.98
N LEU A 508 7.93 -0.95 -2.83
CA LEU A 508 7.30 -1.66 -3.95
C LEU A 508 6.23 -2.65 -3.49
N LEU A 509 6.53 -3.38 -2.41
CA LEU A 509 5.61 -4.35 -1.84
C LEU A 509 4.35 -3.67 -1.33
N VAL A 510 4.50 -2.56 -0.60
CA VAL A 510 3.38 -1.73 -0.17
C VAL A 510 2.59 -1.21 -1.37
N TYR A 511 3.26 -0.69 -2.41
CA TYR A 511 2.59 -0.15 -3.59
C TYR A 511 1.66 -1.19 -4.23
N HIS A 512 2.18 -2.38 -4.54
CA HIS A 512 1.40 -3.44 -5.19
C HIS A 512 0.27 -4.01 -4.36
N PHE A 513 0.47 -4.19 -3.05
CA PHE A 513 -0.60 -4.69 -2.20
C PHE A 513 -1.62 -3.61 -1.81
N SER A 514 -1.25 -2.33 -1.91
CA SER A 514 -2.17 -1.21 -1.60
C SER A 514 -3.01 -0.74 -2.79
N GLU A 515 -2.72 -1.21 -4.01
CA GLU A 515 -3.40 -0.75 -5.22
C GLU A 515 -4.80 -1.42 -5.33
N SER A 516 -5.82 -0.70 -4.86
CA SER A 516 -7.23 -0.92 -5.25
C SER A 516 -7.43 -0.49 -6.71
N GLU A 517 -8.40 -1.09 -7.40
CA GLU A 517 -8.64 -0.99 -8.85
C GLU A 517 -8.16 0.32 -9.49
N LYS A 518 -7.19 0.19 -10.42
CA LYS A 518 -6.57 1.33 -11.10
C LYS A 518 -7.65 2.23 -11.70
N GLU A 519 -7.55 3.54 -11.45
CA GLU A 519 -8.43 4.55 -12.07
C GLU A 519 -8.37 4.49 -13.61
N ALA A 520 -7.26 3.99 -14.17
CA ALA A 520 -7.05 3.68 -15.58
C ALA A 520 -7.74 2.41 -16.09
N GLN A 521 -8.44 1.67 -15.22
CA GLN A 521 -9.17 0.43 -15.55
C GLN A 521 -10.68 0.54 -15.24
N LYS A 522 -11.15 1.71 -14.78
CA LYS A 522 -12.58 1.99 -14.57
C LYS A 522 -13.34 1.87 -15.89
N THR A 523 -14.27 0.92 -15.96
CA THR A 523 -15.17 0.74 -17.12
C THR A 523 -16.43 1.59 -17.04
N VAL A 524 -16.75 2.14 -15.86
CA VAL A 524 -17.91 2.99 -15.61
C VAL A 524 -17.44 4.41 -15.28
N LEU A 525 -18.07 5.41 -15.90
CA LEU A 525 -17.74 6.83 -15.68
C LEU A 525 -18.40 7.31 -14.38
N SER A 526 -17.66 8.05 -13.55
CA SER A 526 -18.27 8.67 -12.38
C SER A 526 -19.09 9.90 -12.79
N GLN A 527 -20.02 10.32 -11.93
CA GLN A 527 -20.83 11.53 -12.16
C GLN A 527 -19.95 12.79 -12.39
N LYS A 528 -18.76 12.82 -11.78
CA LYS A 528 -17.76 13.89 -11.98
C LYS A 528 -17.08 13.83 -13.35
N ASP A 529 -16.90 12.62 -13.90
CA ASP A 529 -16.31 12.44 -15.23
C ASP A 529 -17.34 12.81 -16.30
N LEU A 530 -18.60 12.39 -16.11
CA LEU A 530 -19.71 12.76 -16.97
C LEU A 530 -19.93 14.27 -17.02
N SER A 531 -19.90 14.96 -15.87
CA SER A 531 -20.14 16.41 -15.82
C SER A 531 -19.00 17.26 -16.41
N LYS A 532 -17.80 16.70 -16.53
CA LYS A 532 -16.69 17.32 -17.25
C LYS A 532 -16.77 17.06 -18.76
N LEU A 533 -17.43 15.98 -19.16
CA LEU A 533 -17.56 15.54 -20.54
C LEU A 533 -18.66 16.33 -21.25
N GLU A 534 -19.86 16.42 -20.66
CA GLU A 534 -21.01 17.14 -21.22
C GLU A 534 -21.91 17.72 -20.10
N GLU A 535 -22.71 18.72 -20.43
CA GLU A 535 -23.85 19.15 -19.59
C GLU A 535 -25.07 18.25 -19.87
N PHE A 536 -25.72 17.75 -18.82
CA PHE A 536 -26.87 16.85 -18.91
C PHE A 536 -27.83 17.04 -17.73
N GLN A 537 -29.10 16.64 -17.91
CA GLN A 537 -30.13 16.70 -16.87
C GLN A 537 -30.19 15.41 -16.04
N ASP A 538 -30.11 14.26 -16.72
CA ASP A 538 -30.12 12.93 -16.10
C ASP A 538 -29.18 11.97 -16.84
N ALA A 539 -28.68 10.97 -16.13
CA ALA A 539 -27.74 9.98 -16.63
C ALA A 539 -28.14 8.55 -16.23
N GLU A 540 -28.54 7.74 -17.20
CA GLU A 540 -28.88 6.32 -17.00
C GLU A 540 -27.66 5.43 -17.31
N LEU A 541 -27.28 4.53 -16.41
CA LEU A 541 -26.22 3.53 -16.67
C LEU A 541 -26.83 2.26 -17.28
N ARG A 542 -26.32 1.85 -18.45
CA ARG A 542 -26.65 0.58 -19.11
C ARG A 542 -25.42 -0.32 -19.15
N THR A 543 -25.61 -1.60 -18.84
CA THR A 543 -24.51 -2.59 -18.70
C THR A 543 -24.32 -3.49 -19.93
N SER A 544 -25.31 -3.54 -20.82
CA SER A 544 -25.30 -4.32 -22.06
C SER A 544 -25.42 -3.38 -23.27
N PRO A 545 -24.66 -3.56 -24.37
CA PRO A 545 -23.69 -4.63 -24.65
C PRO A 545 -22.37 -4.54 -23.87
N PHE A 546 -22.07 -3.37 -23.32
CA PHE A 546 -20.99 -3.08 -22.37
C PHE A 546 -21.40 -1.87 -21.52
N PRO A 547 -20.72 -1.58 -20.40
CA PRO A 547 -21.04 -0.43 -19.55
C PRO A 547 -20.95 0.92 -20.29
N HIS A 548 -22.07 1.63 -20.41
CA HIS A 548 -22.16 2.97 -21.01
C HIS A 548 -23.29 3.79 -20.36
N HIS A 549 -23.20 5.11 -20.42
CA HIS A 549 -24.22 6.03 -19.91
C HIS A 549 -25.03 6.66 -21.04
N VAL A 550 -26.35 6.72 -20.86
CA VAL A 550 -27.25 7.53 -21.68
C VAL A 550 -27.46 8.85 -20.94
N LEU A 551 -27.04 9.95 -21.56
CA LEU A 551 -27.17 11.31 -21.03
C LEU A 551 -28.36 11.99 -21.68
N HIS A 552 -29.37 12.34 -20.87
CA HIS A 552 -30.56 13.04 -21.33
C HIS A 552 -30.40 14.55 -21.21
N GLY A 553 -30.85 15.30 -22.24
CA GLY A 553 -30.78 16.76 -22.28
C GLY A 553 -29.44 17.34 -22.72
N CYS A 554 -28.54 16.50 -23.27
CA CYS A 554 -27.25 16.90 -23.82
C CYS A 554 -27.46 17.65 -25.15
N GLY A 555 -27.22 18.97 -25.16
CA GLY A 555 -27.37 19.81 -26.35
C GLY A 555 -28.79 19.82 -26.96
N GLY A 556 -29.82 19.51 -26.16
CA GLY A 556 -31.22 19.39 -26.61
C GLY A 556 -31.68 17.98 -27.02
N GLY A 557 -30.85 16.93 -26.84
CA GLY A 557 -31.19 15.54 -27.16
C GLY A 557 -30.52 14.50 -26.24
N GLU A 558 -30.39 13.26 -26.72
CA GLU A 558 -29.69 12.16 -26.04
C GLU A 558 -28.24 12.03 -26.51
N CYS A 559 -27.30 11.82 -25.60
CA CYS A 559 -25.90 11.53 -25.90
C CYS A 559 -25.47 10.23 -25.20
N TYR A 560 -24.53 9.49 -25.78
CA TYR A 560 -24.02 8.23 -25.22
C TYR A 560 -22.58 8.42 -24.77
N ALA A 561 -22.35 8.28 -23.47
CA ALA A 561 -21.03 8.43 -22.85
C ALA A 561 -20.43 7.07 -22.50
N VAL A 562 -19.19 6.83 -22.93
CA VAL A 562 -18.48 5.56 -22.71
C VAL A 562 -17.05 5.80 -22.24
N ALA A 563 -16.57 4.95 -21.33
CA ALA A 563 -15.15 4.87 -20.98
C ALA A 563 -14.42 3.99 -22.01
N SER A 564 -13.26 4.43 -22.50
CA SER A 564 -12.48 3.66 -23.48
C SER A 564 -12.10 2.27 -22.95
N GLN A 565 -11.91 2.13 -21.64
CA GLN A 565 -11.64 0.85 -20.99
C GLN A 565 -12.79 -0.16 -21.03
N ALA A 566 -14.04 0.29 -21.21
CA ALA A 566 -15.18 -0.62 -21.37
C ALA A 566 -15.14 -1.40 -22.70
N VAL A 567 -14.42 -0.86 -23.70
CA VAL A 567 -14.49 -1.33 -25.10
C VAL A 567 -13.12 -1.65 -25.70
N ALA A 568 -12.11 -0.84 -25.40
CA ALA A 568 -10.78 -0.84 -26.01
C ALA A 568 -9.67 -1.18 -24.98
N LYS A 569 -9.97 -2.07 -24.03
CA LYS A 569 -9.05 -2.50 -22.95
C LYS A 569 -7.71 -3.08 -23.46
N ASP A 570 -7.71 -3.65 -24.66
CA ASP A 570 -6.54 -4.23 -25.33
C ASP A 570 -5.56 -3.18 -25.90
N ILE A 571 -6.00 -1.93 -26.03
CA ILE A 571 -5.18 -0.84 -26.57
C ILE A 571 -4.45 -0.16 -25.42
N LYS A 572 -3.12 -0.14 -25.51
CA LYS A 572 -2.22 0.47 -24.52
C LYS A 572 -1.33 1.51 -25.17
N GLY A 573 -1.02 2.58 -24.46
CA GLY A 573 -0.10 3.62 -24.90
C GLY A 573 1.35 3.32 -24.54
N TYR A 574 2.25 4.30 -24.71
CA TYR A 574 3.67 4.15 -24.36
C TYR A 574 3.86 3.99 -22.85
N GLY A 575 3.07 4.70 -22.04
CA GLY A 575 3.06 4.59 -20.59
C GLY A 575 2.23 3.43 -20.03
N GLY A 576 1.53 2.68 -20.90
CA GLY A 576 0.69 1.56 -20.51
C GLY A 576 -0.81 1.88 -20.57
N ASP A 577 -1.54 1.56 -19.50
CA ASP A 577 -3.00 1.69 -19.47
C ASP A 577 -3.40 3.18 -19.39
N PHE A 578 -4.46 3.54 -20.10
CA PHE A 578 -5.08 4.86 -20.08
C PHE A 578 -6.59 4.73 -20.25
N ASN A 579 -7.34 5.74 -19.83
CA ASN A 579 -8.79 5.76 -19.91
C ASN A 579 -9.28 7.12 -20.41
N LEU A 580 -10.04 7.10 -21.50
CA LEU A 580 -10.65 8.27 -22.12
C LEU A 580 -12.17 8.17 -21.98
N ALA A 581 -12.84 9.29 -21.72
CA ALA A 581 -14.28 9.42 -21.78
C ALA A 581 -14.66 9.96 -23.17
N LEU A 582 -15.61 9.30 -23.84
CA LEU A 582 -16.13 9.72 -25.13
C LEU A 582 -17.63 9.99 -25.03
N SER A 583 -18.10 11.10 -25.61
CA SER A 583 -19.51 11.41 -25.79
C SER A 583 -19.85 11.36 -27.29
N ILE A 584 -20.90 10.62 -27.64
CA ILE A 584 -21.31 10.37 -29.02
C ILE A 584 -22.80 10.70 -29.17
N GLY A 585 -23.14 11.46 -30.20
CA GLY A 585 -24.53 11.81 -30.52
C GLY A 585 -25.29 10.66 -31.21
N PRO A 586 -26.62 10.75 -31.31
CA PRO A 586 -27.46 9.73 -31.95
C PRO A 586 -27.22 9.66 -33.48
N ASP A 587 -26.65 10.72 -34.04
CA ASP A 587 -26.18 10.84 -35.42
C ASP A 587 -24.89 10.05 -35.71
N GLY A 588 -24.23 9.54 -34.67
CA GLY A 588 -22.92 8.90 -34.73
C GLY A 588 -21.74 9.88 -34.75
N LEU A 589 -21.97 11.17 -34.48
CA LEU A 589 -20.89 12.16 -34.40
C LEU A 589 -20.26 12.17 -33.00
N ILE A 590 -18.93 12.20 -32.95
CA ILE A 590 -18.18 12.36 -31.71
C ILE A 590 -18.37 13.80 -31.22
N ARG A 591 -19.03 13.99 -30.07
CA ARG A 591 -19.31 15.30 -29.48
C ARG A 591 -18.14 15.80 -28.66
N ARG A 592 -17.54 14.93 -27.86
CA ARG A 592 -16.41 15.29 -26.99
C ARG A 592 -15.57 14.07 -26.62
N VAL A 593 -14.28 14.28 -26.46
CA VAL A 593 -13.33 13.30 -25.91
C VAL A 593 -12.57 13.97 -24.77
N GLN A 594 -12.46 13.30 -23.64
CA GLN A 594 -11.74 13.79 -22.48
C GLN A 594 -10.88 12.71 -21.84
N VAL A 595 -9.75 13.10 -21.26
CA VAL A 595 -8.90 12.20 -20.50
C VAL A 595 -9.45 11.99 -19.09
N ILE A 596 -9.65 10.74 -18.69
CA ILE A 596 -9.97 10.37 -17.30
C ILE A 596 -8.66 10.13 -16.55
N SER A 597 -7.79 9.30 -17.13
CA SER A 597 -6.49 8.95 -16.55
C SER A 597 -5.54 8.39 -17.62
N HIS A 598 -4.23 8.56 -17.43
CA HIS A 598 -3.21 7.97 -18.29
C HIS A 598 -1.88 7.82 -17.54
N ASN A 599 -1.03 6.92 -18.00
CA ASN A 599 0.32 6.71 -17.47
C ASN A 599 1.42 7.23 -18.42
N GLU A 600 1.04 8.01 -19.44
CA GLU A 600 1.97 8.53 -20.44
C GLU A 600 3.04 9.46 -19.87
N THR A 601 4.20 9.51 -20.53
CA THR A 601 5.29 10.42 -20.13
C THR A 601 4.85 11.87 -20.35
N PRO A 602 5.00 12.78 -19.36
CA PRO A 602 4.50 14.16 -19.44
C PRO A 602 4.97 14.94 -20.68
N SER A 603 6.22 14.74 -21.09
CA SER A 603 6.79 15.35 -22.29
C SER A 603 6.09 14.92 -23.58
N TYR A 604 5.46 13.73 -23.59
CA TYR A 604 4.74 13.20 -24.75
C TYR A 604 3.28 13.65 -24.82
N VAL A 605 2.69 14.13 -23.72
CA VAL A 605 1.30 14.62 -23.67
C VAL A 605 1.20 16.15 -23.67
N THR A 606 2.31 16.84 -23.90
CA THR A 606 2.28 18.29 -24.15
C THR A 606 1.47 18.52 -25.43
N GLY A 607 0.32 19.21 -25.34
CA GLY A 607 -0.61 19.41 -26.47
C GLY A 607 -1.72 18.35 -26.62
N LEU A 608 -1.92 17.47 -25.62
CA LEU A 608 -2.95 16.42 -25.67
C LEU A 608 -4.37 16.96 -25.85
N ASP A 609 -4.76 18.05 -25.18
CA ASP A 609 -6.09 18.61 -25.33
C ASP A 609 -6.37 19.07 -26.77
N THR A 610 -5.36 19.68 -27.42
CA THR A 610 -5.43 20.06 -28.83
C THR A 610 -5.61 18.82 -29.72
N PHE A 611 -4.86 17.75 -29.45
CA PHE A 611 -4.99 16.48 -30.18
C PHE A 611 -6.39 15.85 -30.02
N LEU A 612 -6.94 15.81 -28.79
CA LEU A 612 -8.27 15.24 -28.53
C LEU A 612 -9.40 16.07 -29.14
N SER A 613 -9.26 17.39 -29.16
CA SER A 613 -10.25 18.29 -29.78
C SER A 613 -10.41 18.06 -31.29
N ALA A 614 -9.39 17.52 -31.97
CA ALA A 614 -9.44 17.23 -33.40
C ALA A 614 -10.41 16.07 -33.78
N PHE A 615 -10.85 15.29 -32.79
CA PHE A 615 -11.84 14.23 -32.97
C PHE A 615 -13.29 14.73 -32.85
N GLN A 616 -13.49 15.96 -32.36
CA GLN A 616 -14.82 16.55 -32.23
C GLN A 616 -15.45 16.79 -33.61
N GLY A 617 -16.70 16.37 -33.77
CA GLY A 617 -17.47 16.46 -35.02
C GLY A 617 -17.13 15.39 -36.07
N LYS A 618 -16.26 14.43 -35.76
CA LYS A 618 -15.94 13.31 -36.66
C LYS A 618 -17.03 12.23 -36.62
N ASP A 619 -17.28 11.62 -37.77
CA ASP A 619 -18.30 10.59 -37.96
C ASP A 619 -17.75 9.19 -37.60
N ALA A 620 -18.33 8.56 -36.58
CA ALA A 620 -17.95 7.23 -36.12
C ALA A 620 -18.29 6.09 -37.10
N LYS A 621 -19.10 6.36 -38.15
CA LYS A 621 -19.46 5.37 -39.18
C LYS A 621 -18.33 5.11 -40.17
N LYS A 622 -17.35 6.02 -40.27
CA LYS A 622 -16.24 5.96 -41.23
C LYS A 622 -14.89 5.90 -40.49
N PRO A 623 -13.81 5.45 -41.15
CA PRO A 623 -12.46 5.62 -40.62
C PRO A 623 -12.17 7.10 -40.33
N ILE A 624 -11.71 7.42 -39.12
CA ILE A 624 -11.48 8.80 -38.70
C ILE A 624 -10.14 9.26 -39.26
N VAL A 625 -10.18 10.19 -40.22
CA VAL A 625 -8.98 10.84 -40.76
C VAL A 625 -8.89 12.27 -40.21
N ILE A 626 -7.75 12.57 -39.59
CA ILE A 626 -7.40 13.91 -39.11
C ILE A 626 -6.58 14.58 -40.20
N GLU A 627 -7.18 15.54 -40.90
CA GLU A 627 -6.53 16.30 -41.99
C GLU A 627 -5.69 17.48 -41.48
N ASP A 628 -5.95 17.94 -40.24
CA ASP A 628 -5.21 19.04 -39.65
C ASP A 628 -3.82 18.59 -39.17
N VAL A 629 -2.81 18.95 -39.96
CA VAL A 629 -1.39 18.67 -39.69
C VAL A 629 -0.94 19.30 -38.35
N ARG A 630 -1.49 20.45 -37.95
CA ARG A 630 -1.13 21.09 -36.67
C ARG A 630 -1.68 20.32 -35.46
N ALA A 631 -2.89 19.78 -35.58
CA ALA A 631 -3.44 18.90 -34.57
C ALA A 631 -2.70 17.55 -34.53
N LEU A 632 -2.28 17.04 -35.69
CA LEU A 632 -1.48 15.82 -35.80
C LEU A 632 -0.08 15.99 -35.18
N ASP A 633 0.52 17.19 -35.31
CA ASP A 633 1.83 17.53 -34.75
C ASP A 633 1.79 17.99 -33.28
N ALA A 634 0.60 18.25 -32.71
CA ALA A 634 0.44 18.82 -31.37
C ALA A 634 1.22 18.07 -30.26
N MET A 635 1.39 16.75 -30.36
CA MET A 635 2.22 15.94 -29.45
C MET A 635 3.53 15.45 -30.12
N THR A 636 4.42 16.36 -30.54
CA THR A 636 5.65 16.02 -31.28
C THR A 636 6.49 14.93 -30.57
N GLY A 637 6.92 13.90 -31.30
CA GLY A 637 7.73 12.80 -30.76
C GLY A 637 6.97 11.67 -30.04
N ALA A 638 5.64 11.79 -29.86
CA ALA A 638 4.79 10.82 -29.15
C ALA A 638 4.06 9.83 -30.09
N THR A 639 4.73 9.29 -31.10
CA THR A 639 4.10 8.50 -32.18
C THR A 639 3.31 7.30 -31.68
N VAL A 640 3.80 6.60 -30.66
CA VAL A 640 3.11 5.45 -30.06
C VAL A 640 1.86 5.90 -29.32
N THR A 641 1.99 6.88 -28.42
CA THR A 641 0.88 7.39 -27.61
C THR A 641 -0.24 7.96 -28.48
N LYS A 642 0.10 8.73 -29.52
CA LYS A 642 -0.86 9.26 -30.50
C LYS A 642 -1.67 8.14 -31.17
N LYS A 643 -0.97 7.13 -31.70
CA LYS A 643 -1.61 5.99 -32.36
C LYS A 643 -2.51 5.21 -31.40
N ALA A 644 -2.07 4.99 -30.17
CA ALA A 644 -2.87 4.29 -29.17
C ALA A 644 -4.15 5.07 -28.81
N PHE A 645 -4.05 6.38 -28.58
CA PHE A 645 -5.22 7.21 -28.29
C PHE A 645 -6.17 7.28 -29.48
N GLN A 646 -5.64 7.46 -30.69
CA GLN A 646 -6.44 7.44 -31.92
C GLN A 646 -7.18 6.11 -32.09
N SER A 647 -6.48 4.98 -31.98
CA SER A 647 -7.10 3.66 -32.12
C SER A 647 -8.11 3.36 -31.01
N ALA A 648 -7.87 3.81 -29.78
CA ALA A 648 -8.86 3.68 -28.70
C ALA A 648 -10.11 4.52 -28.97
N ILE A 649 -9.95 5.77 -29.44
CA ILE A 649 -11.08 6.64 -29.79
C ILE A 649 -11.88 6.05 -30.94
N GLU A 650 -11.22 5.65 -32.02
CA GLU A 650 -11.84 5.03 -33.19
C GLU A 650 -12.58 3.75 -32.83
N LYS A 651 -11.94 2.83 -32.08
CA LYS A 651 -12.56 1.57 -31.66
C LYS A 651 -13.76 1.80 -30.74
N SER A 652 -13.63 2.68 -29.74
CA SER A 652 -14.72 3.02 -28.84
C SER A 652 -15.89 3.66 -29.58
N ALA A 653 -15.62 4.60 -30.49
CA ALA A 653 -16.66 5.27 -31.27
C ALA A 653 -17.40 4.32 -32.22
N GLN A 654 -16.66 3.48 -32.96
CA GLN A 654 -17.23 2.51 -33.90
C GLN A 654 -18.06 1.42 -33.20
N VAL A 655 -17.64 0.98 -32.02
CA VAL A 655 -18.37 -0.03 -31.25
C VAL A 655 -19.65 0.56 -30.65
N VAL A 656 -19.63 1.80 -30.14
CA VAL A 656 -20.87 2.49 -29.73
C VAL A 656 -21.81 2.68 -30.92
N ALA A 657 -21.30 3.14 -32.07
CA ALA A 657 -22.11 3.33 -33.27
C ALA A 657 -22.77 2.02 -33.74
N ARG A 658 -22.06 0.89 -33.65
CA ARG A 658 -22.55 -0.42 -34.10
C ARG A 658 -23.48 -1.09 -33.10
N ASP A 659 -23.04 -1.23 -31.86
CA ASP A 659 -23.65 -2.11 -30.87
C ASP A 659 -24.67 -1.37 -29.97
N VAL A 660 -24.54 -0.05 -29.83
CA VAL A 660 -25.49 0.79 -29.06
C VAL A 660 -26.47 1.52 -29.99
N LEU A 661 -25.99 2.13 -31.08
CA LEU A 661 -26.83 2.91 -32.00
C LEU A 661 -27.37 2.10 -33.18
N GLY A 662 -26.89 0.88 -33.42
CA GLY A 662 -27.33 0.04 -34.54
C GLY A 662 -26.96 0.58 -35.93
N LEU A 663 -25.98 1.48 -36.02
CA LEU A 663 -25.55 2.11 -37.27
C LEU A 663 -24.65 1.16 -38.08
N LYS A 664 -24.74 1.21 -39.41
CA LYS A 664 -23.82 0.51 -40.31
C LYS A 664 -22.47 1.23 -40.32
N VAL A 665 -21.45 0.60 -39.76
CA VAL A 665 -20.08 1.12 -39.68
C VAL A 665 -19.21 0.46 -40.76
N GLU A 666 -18.46 1.28 -41.51
CA GLU A 666 -17.44 0.79 -42.44
C GLU A 666 -16.21 0.31 -41.64
N THR A 667 -16.07 -1.01 -41.53
CA THR A 667 -14.97 -1.61 -40.78
C THR A 667 -13.66 -1.56 -41.58
N GLN A 668 -12.67 -0.80 -41.11
CA GLN A 668 -11.23 -1.01 -41.34
C GLN A 668 -10.53 -0.85 -39.98
N ALA A 669 -9.49 -1.61 -39.58
CA ALA A 669 -8.62 -2.55 -40.27
C ALA A 669 -8.36 -3.80 -39.40
N GLN A 670 -7.98 -4.89 -40.05
CA GLN A 670 -7.38 -6.06 -39.38
C GLN A 670 -6.19 -5.61 -38.53
N SER A 671 -6.13 -6.09 -37.28
CA SER A 671 -4.93 -5.94 -36.44
C SER A 671 -3.70 -6.36 -37.26
N PRO A 672 -2.61 -5.57 -37.28
CA PRO A 672 -1.41 -5.91 -38.04
C PRO A 672 -0.98 -7.34 -37.69
N SER A 673 -0.70 -8.15 -38.71
CA SER A 673 -0.28 -9.53 -38.49
C SER A 673 0.96 -9.55 -37.58
N THR A 674 1.09 -10.54 -36.70
CA THR A 674 2.23 -10.67 -35.78
C THR A 674 3.57 -10.56 -36.51
N TRP A 675 3.64 -11.07 -37.74
CA TRP A 675 4.81 -10.99 -38.61
C TRP A 675 5.15 -9.56 -39.06
N SER A 676 4.14 -8.74 -39.36
CA SER A 676 4.36 -7.33 -39.71
C SER A 676 4.92 -6.51 -38.54
N LEU A 677 4.54 -6.82 -37.30
CA LEU A 677 5.10 -6.19 -36.11
C LEU A 677 6.57 -6.58 -35.90
N LEU A 678 6.90 -7.88 -36.05
CA LEU A 678 8.27 -8.40 -35.90
C LEU A 678 9.27 -7.84 -36.93
N LEU A 679 8.81 -7.63 -38.16
CA LEU A 679 9.63 -7.14 -39.28
C LEU A 679 9.74 -5.61 -39.34
N THR A 680 9.22 -4.90 -38.33
CA THR A 680 9.39 -3.45 -38.24
C THR A 680 10.87 -3.09 -38.12
N TRP A 681 11.32 -2.07 -38.86
CA TRP A 681 12.73 -1.64 -38.88
C TRP A 681 13.31 -1.37 -37.47
N ARG A 682 12.48 -0.87 -36.55
CA ARG A 682 12.83 -0.61 -35.15
C ARG A 682 13.13 -1.89 -34.37
N VAL A 683 12.32 -2.94 -34.56
CA VAL A 683 12.53 -4.26 -33.92
C VAL A 683 13.76 -4.95 -34.49
N LEU A 684 13.90 -4.93 -35.82
CA LEU A 684 15.08 -5.46 -36.51
C LEU A 684 16.36 -4.78 -36.01
N TYR A 685 16.34 -3.44 -35.83
CA TYR A 685 17.44 -2.71 -35.23
C TYR A 685 17.77 -3.20 -33.81
N VAL A 686 16.79 -3.33 -32.91
CA VAL A 686 17.01 -3.78 -31.53
C VAL A 686 17.64 -5.18 -31.48
N VAL A 687 17.10 -6.12 -32.26
CA VAL A 687 17.60 -7.50 -32.32
C VAL A 687 19.00 -7.53 -32.91
N LEU A 688 19.21 -6.89 -34.07
CA LEU A 688 20.52 -6.87 -34.73
C LEU A 688 21.58 -6.16 -33.87
N ALA A 689 21.26 -5.00 -33.29
CA ALA A 689 22.18 -4.29 -32.39
C ALA A 689 22.55 -5.16 -31.18
N SER A 690 21.61 -5.94 -30.64
CA SER A 690 21.87 -6.87 -29.53
C SER A 690 22.78 -8.03 -29.92
N LEU A 691 22.59 -8.61 -31.12
CA LEU A 691 23.47 -9.65 -31.65
C LEU A 691 24.89 -9.11 -31.94
N VAL A 692 24.98 -7.93 -32.55
CA VAL A 692 26.27 -7.27 -32.81
C VAL A 692 26.95 -6.89 -31.48
N ALA A 693 26.20 -6.45 -30.47
CA ALA A 693 26.76 -6.18 -29.14
C ALA A 693 27.39 -7.43 -28.52
N LEU A 694 26.74 -8.59 -28.61
CA LEU A 694 27.31 -9.88 -28.17
C LEU A 694 28.57 -10.25 -28.97
N PHE A 695 28.53 -10.11 -30.30
CA PHE A 695 29.68 -10.37 -31.16
C PHE A 695 30.88 -9.49 -30.76
N VAL A 696 30.66 -8.18 -30.61
CA VAL A 696 31.71 -7.23 -30.20
C VAL A 696 32.17 -7.47 -28.76
N TYR A 697 31.29 -7.94 -27.87
CA TYR A 697 31.64 -8.30 -26.50
C TYR A 697 32.61 -9.48 -26.42
N TYR A 698 32.35 -10.56 -27.17
CA TYR A 698 33.19 -11.76 -27.14
C TYR A 698 34.44 -11.64 -28.02
N LEU A 699 34.28 -11.16 -29.26
CA LEU A 699 35.28 -11.21 -30.33
C LEU A 699 35.82 -9.82 -30.76
N GLY A 700 35.18 -8.74 -30.35
CA GLY A 700 35.49 -7.39 -30.85
C GLY A 700 36.77 -6.75 -30.29
N SER A 701 37.45 -5.99 -31.14
CA SER A 701 38.61 -5.15 -30.81
C SER A 701 38.19 -3.78 -30.23
N SER A 702 39.18 -2.93 -29.88
CA SER A 702 38.91 -1.56 -29.40
C SER A 702 38.22 -0.72 -30.48
N THR A 703 38.66 -0.85 -31.73
CA THR A 703 38.13 -0.11 -32.87
C THR A 703 36.70 -0.53 -33.21
N THR A 704 36.42 -1.84 -33.24
CA THR A 704 35.05 -2.32 -33.55
C THR A 704 34.04 -1.92 -32.47
N ARG A 705 34.46 -1.84 -31.20
CA ARG A 705 33.61 -1.28 -30.14
C ARG A 705 33.24 0.17 -30.41
N LEU A 706 34.20 1.00 -30.77
CA LEU A 706 33.94 2.44 -30.97
C LEU A 706 33.07 2.68 -32.20
N ALA A 707 33.32 1.95 -33.28
CA ALA A 707 32.47 1.97 -34.46
C ALA A 707 31.03 1.56 -34.11
N PHE A 708 30.86 0.51 -33.30
CA PHE A 708 29.55 0.09 -32.83
C PHE A 708 28.88 1.14 -31.93
N LEU A 709 29.60 1.73 -30.98
CA LEU A 709 29.06 2.78 -30.11
C LEU A 709 28.62 4.01 -30.92
N LEU A 710 29.39 4.40 -31.94
CA LEU A 710 29.01 5.49 -32.85
C LEU A 710 27.72 5.16 -33.62
N LEU A 711 27.62 3.93 -34.12
CA LEU A 711 26.40 3.45 -34.79
C LEU A 711 25.19 3.44 -33.85
N VAL A 712 25.35 3.07 -32.58
CA VAL A 712 24.28 3.10 -31.57
C VAL A 712 23.85 4.53 -31.24
N ILE A 713 24.77 5.51 -31.22
CA ILE A 713 24.43 6.93 -31.04
C ILE A 713 23.57 7.42 -32.20
N VAL A 714 24.00 7.15 -33.44
CA VAL A 714 23.30 7.61 -34.65
C VAL A 714 21.96 6.91 -34.80
N LEU A 715 21.95 5.57 -34.88
CA LEU A 715 20.73 4.82 -35.15
C LEU A 715 19.80 4.75 -33.93
N GLY A 716 20.34 4.43 -32.74
CA GLY A 716 19.55 4.26 -31.52
C GLY A 716 19.13 5.58 -30.88
N GLY A 717 20.00 6.59 -30.92
CA GLY A 717 19.73 7.92 -30.38
C GLY A 717 18.93 8.78 -31.37
N PHE A 718 19.57 9.21 -32.46
CA PHE A 718 19.00 10.23 -33.35
C PHE A 718 17.95 9.70 -34.35
N VAL A 719 18.12 8.50 -34.91
CA VAL A 719 17.19 7.98 -35.94
C VAL A 719 15.95 7.33 -35.33
N PHE A 720 16.12 6.36 -34.44
CA PHE A 720 15.00 5.58 -33.89
C PHE A 720 14.53 6.03 -32.50
N ASN A 721 15.36 6.80 -31.79
CA ASN A 721 15.15 7.25 -30.40
C ASN A 721 14.62 6.12 -29.48
N ILE A 722 15.38 5.03 -29.38
CA ILE A 722 15.03 3.84 -28.59
C ILE A 722 16.03 3.67 -27.44
N GLN A 723 15.56 3.85 -26.20
CA GLN A 723 16.36 3.67 -25.00
C GLN A 723 15.49 3.42 -23.76
N LEU A 724 16.10 2.89 -22.69
CA LEU A 724 15.47 2.63 -21.40
C LEU A 724 15.72 3.81 -20.46
N SER A 725 14.65 4.49 -20.07
CA SER A 725 14.61 5.69 -19.21
C SER A 725 14.15 5.36 -17.78
N THR A 726 14.06 6.36 -16.92
CA THR A 726 13.42 6.26 -15.59
C THR A 726 11.94 5.90 -15.70
N SER A 727 11.24 6.36 -16.75
CA SER A 727 9.83 5.99 -16.98
C SER A 727 9.67 4.50 -17.29
N TRP A 728 10.66 3.86 -17.93
CA TRP A 728 10.70 2.40 -18.07
C TRP A 728 10.83 1.67 -16.72
N LEU A 729 11.60 2.21 -15.77
CA LEU A 729 11.66 1.64 -14.42
C LEU A 729 10.29 1.71 -13.71
N LEU A 730 9.56 2.82 -13.85
CA LEU A 730 8.21 2.93 -13.29
C LEU A 730 7.25 1.91 -13.91
N MET A 731 7.31 1.70 -15.23
CA MET A 731 6.51 0.66 -15.90
C MET A 731 6.85 -0.74 -15.36
N LEU A 732 8.14 -1.05 -15.20
CA LEU A 732 8.58 -2.33 -14.67
C LEU A 732 8.15 -2.53 -13.21
N PHE A 733 8.32 -1.51 -12.38
CA PHE A 733 7.95 -1.52 -10.96
C PHE A 733 6.45 -1.40 -10.70
N SER A 734 5.65 -1.04 -11.70
CA SER A 734 4.17 -1.09 -11.63
C SER A 734 3.60 -2.39 -12.22
N PHE A 735 4.47 -3.37 -12.56
CA PHE A 735 4.16 -4.59 -13.30
C PHE A 735 3.41 -4.34 -14.63
N ASN A 736 3.57 -3.14 -15.21
CA ASN A 736 3.01 -2.80 -16.50
C ASN A 736 4.07 -2.98 -17.59
N ILE A 737 4.40 -4.25 -17.89
CA ILE A 737 5.40 -4.57 -18.92
C ILE A 737 4.92 -4.03 -20.27
N PRO A 738 5.79 -3.39 -21.08
CA PRO A 738 5.43 -2.88 -22.40
C PRO A 738 4.69 -3.93 -23.23
N SER A 739 3.54 -3.60 -23.80
CA SER A 739 2.78 -4.56 -24.61
C SER A 739 3.50 -4.86 -25.93
N PHE A 740 3.58 -6.14 -26.30
CA PHE A 740 4.11 -6.56 -27.60
C PHE A 740 3.31 -5.98 -28.78
N SER A 741 1.98 -5.86 -28.66
CA SER A 741 1.14 -5.33 -29.74
C SER A 741 1.27 -3.82 -29.93
N ALA A 742 1.53 -3.08 -28.84
CA ALA A 742 1.59 -1.62 -28.86
C ALA A 742 3.02 -1.08 -29.05
N ASN A 743 4.01 -1.74 -28.45
CA ASN A 743 5.40 -1.29 -28.37
C ASN A 743 6.39 -2.46 -28.54
N PRO A 744 6.41 -3.13 -29.71
CA PRO A 744 7.24 -4.32 -29.90
C PRO A 744 8.73 -4.03 -29.70
N GLU A 745 9.24 -2.87 -30.13
CA GLU A 745 10.65 -2.51 -29.97
C GLU A 745 11.07 -2.35 -28.50
N LEU A 746 10.22 -1.74 -27.67
CA LEU A 746 10.50 -1.57 -26.25
C LEU A 746 10.31 -2.88 -25.49
N PHE A 747 9.34 -3.72 -25.90
CA PHE A 747 9.18 -5.07 -25.38
C PHE A 747 10.43 -5.92 -25.60
N PHE A 748 10.93 -6.00 -26.84
CA PHE A 748 12.16 -6.74 -27.14
C PHE A 748 13.37 -6.15 -26.42
N LEU A 749 13.52 -4.83 -26.40
CA LEU A 749 14.63 -4.19 -25.70
C LEU A 749 14.59 -4.50 -24.19
N THR A 750 13.41 -4.52 -23.58
CA THR A 750 13.20 -4.86 -22.17
C THR A 750 13.64 -6.30 -21.89
N ILE A 751 13.09 -7.26 -22.62
CA ILE A 751 13.37 -8.69 -22.42
C ILE A 751 14.85 -9.01 -22.66
N ILE A 752 15.43 -8.52 -23.77
CA ILE A 752 16.83 -8.74 -24.10
C ILE A 752 17.75 -8.10 -23.04
N SER A 753 17.46 -6.87 -22.60
CA SER A 753 18.29 -6.19 -21.60
C SER A 753 18.24 -6.88 -20.24
N LEU A 754 17.07 -7.35 -19.81
CA LEU A 754 16.92 -8.14 -18.57
C LEU A 754 17.65 -9.49 -18.69
N ALA A 755 17.53 -10.18 -19.83
CA ALA A 755 18.25 -11.42 -20.09
C ALA A 755 19.77 -11.20 -20.02
N PHE A 756 20.28 -10.14 -20.65
CA PHE A 756 21.70 -9.78 -20.54
C PHE A 756 22.11 -9.50 -19.09
N ALA A 757 21.32 -8.72 -18.36
CA ALA A 757 21.59 -8.40 -16.95
C ALA A 757 21.77 -9.64 -16.08
N VAL A 758 20.92 -10.66 -16.28
CA VAL A 758 20.93 -11.91 -15.52
C VAL A 758 22.04 -12.87 -15.99
N LEU A 759 22.31 -12.95 -17.29
CA LEU A 759 23.22 -13.97 -17.86
C LEU A 759 24.69 -13.50 -17.91
N ILE A 760 24.92 -12.25 -18.33
CA ILE A 760 26.25 -11.71 -18.65
C ILE A 760 26.61 -10.53 -17.75
N GLY A 761 25.63 -9.69 -17.39
CA GLY A 761 25.77 -8.43 -16.65
C GLY A 761 25.12 -7.26 -17.41
N PRO A 762 25.38 -5.99 -17.04
CA PRO A 762 24.72 -4.81 -17.58
C PRO A 762 25.19 -4.44 -19.01
N LEU A 763 25.09 -5.40 -19.94
CA LEU A 763 25.50 -5.25 -21.34
C LEU A 763 24.74 -4.13 -22.05
N TYR A 764 23.46 -3.93 -21.69
CA TYR A 764 22.67 -2.80 -22.17
C TYR A 764 23.37 -1.47 -21.87
N CYS A 765 23.74 -1.24 -20.60
CA CYS A 765 24.40 -0.01 -20.18
C CYS A 765 25.80 0.17 -20.80
N SER A 766 26.50 -0.92 -21.15
CA SER A 766 27.86 -0.83 -21.71
C SER A 766 27.94 -0.78 -23.23
N PHE A 767 26.94 -1.30 -23.96
CA PHE A 767 26.97 -1.40 -25.44
C PHE A 767 25.73 -0.83 -26.14
N LEU A 768 24.52 -1.00 -25.61
CA LEU A 768 23.27 -0.68 -26.33
C LEU A 768 22.66 0.68 -25.97
N CYS A 769 23.01 1.25 -24.82
CA CYS A 769 22.50 2.55 -24.38
C CYS A 769 23.14 3.70 -25.21
N PRO A 770 22.36 4.45 -26.02
CA PRO A 770 22.90 5.57 -26.83
C PRO A 770 23.51 6.67 -25.97
N PHE A 771 22.87 7.00 -24.83
CA PHE A 771 23.36 8.01 -23.91
C PHE A 771 24.69 7.61 -23.22
N GLY A 772 24.83 6.33 -22.86
CA GLY A 772 26.08 5.80 -22.33
C GLY A 772 27.21 5.75 -23.37
N ALA A 773 26.86 5.47 -24.63
CA ALA A 773 27.79 5.51 -25.75
C ALA A 773 28.30 6.93 -26.03
N LEU A 774 27.40 7.93 -26.01
CA LEU A 774 27.74 9.35 -26.17
C LEU A 774 28.73 9.82 -25.10
N GLN A 775 28.47 9.50 -23.82
CA GLN A 775 29.38 9.84 -22.73
C GLN A 775 30.75 9.16 -22.88
N GLU A 776 30.80 7.89 -23.29
CA GLU A 776 32.07 7.19 -23.54
C GLU A 776 32.87 7.84 -24.68
N MET A 777 32.20 8.28 -25.74
CA MET A 777 32.86 8.97 -26.86
C MET A 777 33.50 10.27 -26.39
N ILE A 778 32.77 11.06 -25.58
CA ILE A 778 33.29 12.31 -24.99
C ILE A 778 34.47 12.03 -24.07
N SER A 779 34.35 11.06 -23.15
CA SER A 779 35.44 10.71 -22.24
C SER A 779 36.69 10.20 -22.98
N LYS A 780 36.51 9.54 -24.14
CA LYS A 780 37.63 9.10 -24.96
C LYS A 780 38.32 10.28 -25.65
N THR A 781 37.55 11.21 -26.21
CA THR A 781 38.09 12.43 -26.83
C THR A 781 38.83 13.26 -25.79
N SER A 782 38.25 13.46 -24.60
CA SER A 782 38.90 14.21 -23.52
C SER A 782 40.14 13.52 -22.96
N SER A 783 40.18 12.19 -22.94
CA SER A 783 41.39 11.42 -22.60
C SER A 783 42.52 11.66 -23.60
N ALA A 784 42.24 11.90 -24.87
CA ALA A 784 43.27 12.26 -25.86
C ALA A 784 43.86 13.65 -25.60
N PHE A 785 43.09 14.54 -24.94
CA PHE A 785 43.51 15.88 -24.52
C PHE A 785 44.05 15.94 -23.09
N GLY A 786 44.17 14.80 -22.38
CA GLY A 786 44.66 14.75 -21.00
C GLY A 786 43.71 15.36 -19.94
N LEU A 787 42.45 15.62 -20.28
CA LEU A 787 41.46 16.23 -19.38
C LEU A 787 40.78 15.21 -18.45
N LEU A 788 40.85 13.92 -18.78
CA LEU A 788 40.20 12.85 -18.02
C LEU A 788 40.99 12.55 -16.74
N SER A 789 40.34 12.71 -15.59
CA SER A 789 40.96 12.47 -14.27
C SER A 789 40.26 11.31 -13.55
N LYS A 790 41.04 10.42 -12.92
CA LYS A 790 40.47 9.40 -12.01
C LYS A 790 40.20 10.07 -10.65
N PRO A 791 38.96 10.06 -10.13
CA PRO A 791 38.67 10.62 -8.82
C PRO A 791 39.39 9.81 -7.73
N SER A 792 39.70 10.46 -6.60
CA SER A 792 40.27 9.78 -5.44
C SER A 792 39.35 8.67 -4.93
N GLU A 793 39.92 7.63 -4.31
CA GLU A 793 39.14 6.50 -3.81
C GLU A 793 38.07 6.93 -2.79
N ALA A 794 38.35 7.95 -1.97
CA ALA A 794 37.40 8.50 -1.01
C ALA A 794 36.17 9.12 -1.69
N ILE A 795 36.37 9.92 -2.76
CA ILE A 795 35.28 10.51 -3.53
C ILE A 795 34.50 9.41 -4.26
N SER A 796 35.21 8.44 -4.85
CA SER A 796 34.59 7.30 -5.53
C SER A 796 33.69 6.51 -4.58
N ASP A 797 34.16 6.18 -3.38
CA ASP A 797 33.38 5.43 -2.39
C ASP A 797 32.17 6.21 -1.87
N ALA A 798 32.33 7.51 -1.59
CA ALA A 798 31.26 8.38 -1.08
C ALA A 798 30.13 8.61 -2.11
N THR A 799 30.44 8.59 -3.41
CA THR A 799 29.48 8.89 -4.48
C THR A 799 28.78 7.66 -5.06
N ARG A 800 29.34 6.46 -4.88
CA ARG A 800 28.70 5.18 -5.25
C ARG A 800 27.23 5.02 -4.79
N PRO A 801 26.83 5.36 -3.54
CA PRO A 801 25.44 5.16 -3.10
C PRO A 801 24.43 6.11 -3.76
N ILE A 802 24.87 7.23 -4.37
CA ILE A 802 23.98 8.29 -4.88
C ILE A 802 22.99 7.75 -5.92
N LYS A 803 23.43 6.95 -6.89
CA LYS A 803 22.51 6.36 -7.89
C LYS A 803 21.52 5.35 -7.31
N TYR A 804 21.87 4.68 -6.22
CA TYR A 804 20.95 3.78 -5.51
C TYR A 804 19.95 4.56 -4.68
N LEU A 805 20.34 5.72 -4.15
CA LEU A 805 19.41 6.69 -3.57
C LEU A 805 18.44 7.22 -4.63
N LEU A 806 18.91 7.57 -5.83
CA LEU A 806 18.03 7.98 -6.91
C LEU A 806 17.09 6.86 -7.37
N LEU A 807 17.57 5.61 -7.45
CA LEU A 807 16.72 4.45 -7.73
C LEU A 807 15.63 4.28 -6.64
N PHE A 808 16.01 4.44 -5.36
CA PHE A 808 15.06 4.43 -4.25
C PHE A 808 14.03 5.56 -4.36
N LEU A 809 14.44 6.78 -4.72
CA LEU A 809 13.54 7.90 -4.94
C LEU A 809 12.57 7.63 -6.11
N VAL A 810 13.04 7.01 -7.20
CA VAL A 810 12.16 6.55 -8.30
C VAL A 810 11.08 5.61 -7.79
N VAL A 811 11.43 4.63 -6.95
CA VAL A 811 10.43 3.75 -6.31
C VAL A 811 9.43 4.54 -5.46
N LEU A 812 9.89 5.53 -4.69
CA LEU A 812 8.98 6.36 -3.88
C LEU A 812 8.01 7.20 -4.72
N THR A 813 8.35 7.54 -5.97
CA THR A 813 7.43 8.29 -6.83
C THR A 813 6.15 7.51 -7.17
N LEU A 814 6.15 6.18 -7.06
CA LEU A 814 4.93 5.35 -7.21
C LEU A 814 3.84 5.71 -6.18
N PHE A 815 4.21 6.32 -5.06
CA PHE A 815 3.27 6.77 -4.03
C PHE A 815 2.70 8.16 -4.26
N SER A 816 3.22 8.88 -5.26
CA SER A 816 2.78 10.22 -5.64
C SER A 816 1.50 10.18 -6.47
N LYS A 817 0.81 11.32 -6.61
CA LYS A 817 -0.40 11.44 -7.44
C LYS A 817 -0.12 11.34 -8.93
N ASP A 818 1.11 11.65 -9.34
CA ASP A 818 1.56 11.60 -10.74
C ASP A 818 3.02 11.07 -10.79
N PRO A 819 3.19 9.74 -10.77
CA PRO A 819 4.51 9.11 -10.77
C PRO A 819 5.35 9.49 -12.00
N HIS A 820 4.72 9.52 -13.18
CA HIS A 820 5.40 9.84 -14.44
C HIS A 820 5.71 11.35 -14.56
N GLY A 821 4.83 12.21 -14.06
CA GLY A 821 5.04 13.66 -13.85
C GLY A 821 6.31 14.01 -13.11
N SER A 822 6.49 13.34 -11.97
CA SER A 822 7.56 13.59 -11.00
C SER A 822 8.97 13.32 -11.55
N LEU A 823 9.09 12.60 -12.68
CA LEU A 823 10.34 12.22 -13.32
C LEU A 823 10.55 12.83 -14.72
N SER A 824 9.80 13.88 -15.05
CA SER A 824 9.87 14.59 -16.34
C SER A 824 11.24 15.20 -16.67
N PHE A 825 12.16 15.30 -15.70
CA PHE A 825 13.52 15.82 -15.88
C PHE A 825 14.57 14.76 -16.29
N ASP A 826 14.16 13.56 -16.69
CA ASP A 826 15.11 12.50 -17.06
C ASP A 826 16.00 12.90 -18.27
N PRO A 827 17.33 13.02 -18.09
CA PRO A 827 18.23 13.37 -19.17
C PRO A 827 18.28 12.30 -20.26
N LEU A 828 17.93 11.04 -19.97
CA LEU A 828 17.90 10.00 -20.99
C LEU A 828 16.87 10.36 -22.05
N VAL A 829 15.61 10.59 -21.68
CA VAL A 829 14.51 10.89 -22.63
C VAL A 829 14.75 12.19 -23.39
N THR A 830 15.26 13.22 -22.72
CA THR A 830 15.36 14.57 -23.28
C THR A 830 16.51 14.75 -24.27
N SER A 831 17.62 14.01 -24.11
CA SER A 831 18.85 14.16 -24.93
C SER A 831 18.66 13.96 -26.43
N PHE A 832 17.72 13.10 -26.84
CA PHE A 832 17.47 12.76 -28.24
C PHE A 832 16.06 13.15 -28.71
N SER A 833 15.33 13.93 -27.92
CA SER A 833 13.93 14.30 -28.17
C SER A 833 13.73 15.43 -29.20
N GLY A 834 14.79 16.20 -29.51
CA GLY A 834 14.73 17.35 -30.42
C GLY A 834 14.11 18.63 -29.83
N ALA A 835 13.43 18.55 -28.67
CA ALA A 835 12.78 19.67 -27.99
C ALA A 835 13.54 20.10 -26.73
N LEU A 836 14.78 20.58 -26.90
CA LEU A 836 15.65 21.01 -25.80
C LEU A 836 15.36 22.46 -25.39
N SER A 837 14.62 22.66 -24.30
CA SER A 837 14.43 23.99 -23.70
C SER A 837 14.45 23.94 -22.17
N GLY A 838 14.83 25.05 -21.52
CA GLY A 838 14.81 25.18 -20.06
C GLY A 838 15.80 24.28 -19.30
N LEU A 839 15.36 23.73 -18.16
CA LEU A 839 16.18 22.98 -17.21
C LEU A 839 16.81 21.68 -17.76
N PRO A 840 16.13 20.86 -18.60
CA PRO A 840 16.74 19.68 -19.23
C PRO A 840 17.98 19.98 -20.07
N LEU A 841 18.01 21.12 -20.78
CA LEU A 841 19.18 21.51 -21.57
C LEU A 841 20.39 21.81 -20.67
N VAL A 842 20.18 22.55 -19.58
CA VAL A 842 21.23 22.84 -18.59
C VAL A 842 21.79 21.55 -17.99
N LEU A 843 20.91 20.63 -17.60
CA LEU A 843 21.30 19.33 -17.05
C LEU A 843 22.12 18.51 -18.07
N LEU A 844 21.69 18.48 -19.33
CA LEU A 844 22.42 17.80 -20.40
C LEU A 844 23.84 18.37 -20.56
N VAL A 845 23.99 19.69 -20.64
CA VAL A 845 25.31 20.34 -20.77
C VAL A 845 26.21 19.97 -19.58
N VAL A 846 25.70 20.03 -18.34
CA VAL A 846 26.45 19.65 -17.14
C VAL A 846 26.91 18.19 -17.21
N ILE A 847 26.06 17.27 -17.69
CA ILE A 847 26.41 15.85 -17.83
C ILE A 847 27.51 15.65 -18.88
N LEU A 848 27.43 16.32 -20.03
CA LEU A 848 28.41 16.19 -21.09
C LEU A 848 29.77 16.78 -20.67
N VAL A 849 29.78 17.94 -20.02
CA VAL A 849 30.99 18.55 -19.44
C VAL A 849 31.58 17.64 -18.34
N GLY A 850 30.73 17.13 -17.44
CA GLY A 850 31.16 16.18 -16.41
C GLY A 850 31.78 14.91 -17.01
N SER A 851 31.26 14.45 -18.16
CA SER A 851 31.78 13.27 -18.87
C SER A 851 33.12 13.50 -19.57
N ALA A 852 33.50 14.76 -19.82
CA ALA A 852 34.84 15.11 -20.27
C ALA A 852 35.88 14.96 -19.15
N VAL A 853 35.49 15.21 -17.89
CA VAL A 853 36.40 15.16 -16.73
C VAL A 853 36.41 13.78 -16.06
N SER A 854 35.26 13.11 -15.97
CA SER A 854 35.10 11.78 -15.34
C SER A 854 34.44 10.79 -16.30
N PHE A 855 35.01 9.59 -16.38
CA PHE A 855 34.54 8.56 -17.31
C PHE A 855 33.06 8.20 -17.06
N ARG A 856 32.21 8.42 -18.07
CA ARG A 856 30.75 8.17 -18.04
C ARG A 856 30.07 8.77 -16.80
N PHE A 857 30.25 10.07 -16.58
CA PHE A 857 29.84 10.80 -15.38
C PHE A 857 28.42 10.48 -14.88
N TRP A 858 27.39 10.55 -15.74
CA TRP A 858 26.02 10.27 -15.32
C TRP A 858 25.80 8.80 -14.99
N CYS A 859 26.29 7.89 -15.84
CA CYS A 859 26.17 6.45 -15.61
C CYS A 859 26.91 5.99 -14.35
N ARG A 860 27.98 6.69 -13.96
CA ARG A 860 28.78 6.41 -12.78
C ARG A 860 28.06 6.83 -11.49
N TYR A 861 27.53 8.05 -11.44
CA TYR A 861 27.08 8.66 -10.17
C TYR A 861 25.56 8.77 -10.00
N PHE A 862 24.80 8.96 -11.09
CA PHE A 862 23.42 9.41 -10.99
C PHE A 862 22.39 8.51 -11.69
N CYS A 863 22.78 7.62 -12.60
CA CYS A 863 21.83 6.87 -13.41
C CYS A 863 21.09 5.77 -12.62
N PRO A 864 19.76 5.90 -12.38
CA PRO A 864 18.98 4.88 -11.67
C PRO A 864 18.74 3.62 -12.52
N VAL A 865 18.64 3.74 -13.85
CA VAL A 865 18.54 2.60 -14.78
C VAL A 865 19.82 1.75 -14.72
N GLY A 866 20.98 2.42 -14.70
CA GLY A 866 22.27 1.77 -14.49
C GLY A 866 22.34 1.10 -13.12
N ALA A 867 21.93 1.78 -12.06
CA ALA A 867 21.88 1.23 -10.71
C ALA A 867 21.03 -0.05 -10.64
N PHE A 868 19.85 -0.07 -11.29
CA PHE A 868 18.98 -1.24 -11.38
C PHE A 868 19.68 -2.42 -12.05
N PHE A 869 20.29 -2.22 -13.24
CA PHE A 869 20.99 -3.31 -13.93
C PHE A 869 22.23 -3.81 -13.18
N LEU A 870 22.94 -2.93 -12.46
CA LEU A 870 24.09 -3.32 -11.62
C LEU A 870 23.69 -4.24 -10.46
N LEU A 871 22.44 -4.28 -10.02
CA LEU A 871 21.97 -5.23 -8.99
C LEU A 871 22.05 -6.68 -9.46
N PHE A 872 21.94 -6.94 -10.77
CA PHE A 872 21.99 -8.28 -11.36
C PHE A 872 23.41 -8.83 -11.53
N ASN A 873 24.45 -8.02 -11.35
CA ASN A 873 25.84 -8.43 -11.52
C ASN A 873 26.25 -9.65 -10.69
N ARG A 874 25.60 -9.86 -9.53
CA ARG A 874 25.84 -11.06 -8.72
C ARG A 874 25.27 -12.31 -9.35
N ILE A 875 24.06 -12.21 -9.89
CA ILE A 875 23.37 -13.32 -10.54
C ILE A 875 24.15 -13.72 -11.79
N ALA A 876 24.55 -12.75 -12.62
CA ALA A 876 25.40 -13.00 -13.81
C ALA A 876 26.70 -13.72 -13.48
N LYS A 877 27.33 -13.39 -12.34
CA LYS A 877 28.56 -14.06 -11.88
C LYS A 877 28.31 -15.50 -11.42
N ILE A 878 27.14 -15.81 -10.87
CA ILE A 878 26.75 -17.19 -10.51
C ILE A 878 26.50 -18.02 -11.77
N VAL A 879 25.87 -17.43 -12.79
CA VAL A 879 25.63 -18.08 -14.09
C VAL A 879 26.95 -18.37 -14.83
N GLY A 880 27.97 -17.51 -14.67
CA GLY A 880 29.34 -17.82 -15.08
C GLY A 880 29.63 -17.73 -16.59
N ILE A 881 28.70 -17.19 -17.39
CA ILE A 881 28.85 -17.00 -18.84
C ILE A 881 29.76 -15.80 -19.18
N ALA A 882 29.89 -14.83 -18.27
CA ALA A 882 30.70 -13.63 -18.45
C ALA A 882 32.20 -13.94 -18.56
N THR A 883 32.92 -13.15 -19.37
CA THR A 883 34.36 -13.35 -19.58
C THR A 883 35.19 -12.99 -18.34
N LYS A 884 36.30 -13.71 -18.11
CA LYS A 884 37.24 -13.43 -17.00
C LYS A 884 37.91 -12.06 -17.17
N LYS A 885 38.05 -11.31 -16.08
CA LYS A 885 38.55 -9.92 -16.05
C LYS A 885 39.67 -9.77 -15.01
N ARG A 886 40.63 -8.88 -15.28
CA ARG A 886 41.54 -8.32 -14.26
C ARG A 886 41.13 -6.89 -13.98
N TYR A 887 41.04 -6.53 -12.70
CA TYR A 887 40.53 -5.23 -12.26
C TYR A 887 41.63 -4.21 -11.96
N SER A 888 42.89 -4.51 -12.26
CA SER A 888 44.05 -3.69 -11.89
C SER A 888 44.03 -2.27 -12.47
N HIS A 889 43.37 -2.06 -13.63
CA HIS A 889 43.24 -0.75 -14.26
C HIS A 889 41.79 -0.55 -14.75
N CYS A 890 40.87 -0.23 -13.83
CA CYS A 890 39.47 0.04 -14.15
C CYS A 890 39.12 1.53 -13.99
N ASP A 891 38.62 2.17 -15.05
CA ASP A 891 38.20 3.59 -15.02
C ASP A 891 37.00 3.85 -14.09
N LEU A 892 36.18 2.81 -13.87
CA LEU A 892 35.04 2.82 -12.97
C LEU A 892 35.42 2.48 -11.52
N ASP A 893 36.71 2.31 -11.24
CA ASP A 893 37.23 2.02 -9.91
C ASP A 893 36.71 0.70 -9.31
N VAL A 894 36.43 -0.30 -10.16
CA VAL A 894 35.95 -1.62 -9.72
C VAL A 894 37.05 -2.32 -8.91
N LYS A 895 36.79 -2.62 -7.64
CA LYS A 895 37.82 -3.08 -6.68
C LYS A 895 38.07 -4.59 -6.71
N GLY A 896 37.22 -5.36 -7.39
CA GLY A 896 37.41 -6.80 -7.54
C GLY A 896 36.22 -7.55 -8.13
N THR A 897 36.34 -8.87 -8.17
CA THR A 897 35.38 -9.76 -8.84
C THR A 897 33.97 -9.67 -8.28
N TYR A 898 33.77 -9.34 -7.01
CA TYR A 898 32.44 -9.27 -6.38
C TYR A 898 31.88 -7.86 -6.26
N ASP A 899 32.60 -6.86 -6.75
CA ASP A 899 32.13 -5.47 -6.82
C ASP A 899 30.97 -5.40 -7.85
N ILE A 900 29.83 -4.89 -7.40
CA ILE A 900 28.61 -4.77 -8.21
C ILE A 900 28.66 -3.62 -9.20
N GLU A 901 29.69 -2.75 -9.12
CA GLU A 901 29.85 -1.56 -9.94
C GLU A 901 30.40 -1.83 -11.36
N CYS A 902 30.71 -3.09 -11.69
CA CYS A 902 31.25 -3.43 -12.99
C CYS A 902 30.19 -3.28 -14.10
N LEU A 903 30.42 -2.38 -15.07
CA LEU A 903 29.56 -2.24 -16.25
C LEU A 903 29.81 -3.32 -17.33
N ASP A 904 30.77 -4.22 -17.12
CA ASP A 904 31.15 -5.24 -18.09
C ASP A 904 31.56 -4.71 -19.49
N CYS A 905 32.13 -3.51 -19.55
CA CYS A 905 32.59 -2.87 -20.79
C CYS A 905 33.76 -3.57 -21.53
N ASN A 906 34.35 -4.60 -20.92
CA ASN A 906 35.49 -5.38 -21.43
C ASN A 906 36.78 -4.58 -21.75
N ARG A 907 36.91 -3.34 -21.29
CA ARG A 907 38.14 -2.54 -21.50
C ARG A 907 39.35 -3.15 -20.78
N CYS A 908 39.19 -3.55 -19.53
CA CYS A 908 40.25 -4.19 -18.74
C CYS A 908 40.71 -5.56 -19.30
N ARG A 909 39.81 -6.32 -19.96
CA ARG A 909 40.15 -7.57 -20.66
C ARG A 909 41.06 -7.30 -21.87
N ARG A 910 40.80 -6.22 -22.61
CA ARG A 910 41.52 -5.92 -23.85
C ARG A 910 42.95 -5.47 -23.60
N GLU A 911 43.20 -4.76 -22.50
CA GLU A 911 44.56 -4.44 -22.05
C GLU A 911 45.35 -5.72 -21.70
N MET A 912 44.71 -6.72 -21.09
CA MET A 912 45.35 -8.02 -20.84
C MET A 912 45.72 -8.76 -22.13
N LEU A 913 44.85 -8.75 -23.13
CA LEU A 913 45.12 -9.43 -24.42
C LEU A 913 46.25 -8.73 -25.19
N LYS A 914 46.31 -7.39 -25.13
CA LYS A 914 47.44 -6.63 -25.69
C LYS A 914 48.76 -6.98 -25.00
N MET A 915 48.78 -7.04 -23.66
CA MET A 915 50.00 -7.43 -22.91
C MET A 915 50.45 -8.87 -23.20
N LYS A 916 49.52 -9.81 -23.44
CA LYS A 916 49.86 -11.18 -23.84
C LYS A 916 50.39 -11.26 -25.28
N GLY A 917 49.82 -10.49 -26.20
CA GLY A 917 50.27 -10.42 -27.59
C GLY A 917 51.67 -9.81 -27.75
N VAL A 918 52.04 -8.83 -26.91
CA VAL A 918 53.39 -8.25 -26.88
C VAL A 918 54.42 -9.26 -26.39
N LYS A 919 54.12 -10.03 -25.33
CA LYS A 919 55.01 -11.09 -24.84
C LYS A 919 55.24 -12.23 -25.85
N SER A 920 54.22 -12.61 -26.62
CA SER A 920 54.38 -13.64 -27.66
C SER A 920 55.16 -13.18 -28.90
N VAL A 921 55.30 -11.86 -29.11
CA VAL A 921 56.12 -11.31 -30.21
C VAL A 921 57.58 -11.18 -29.77
N GLU A 922 57.85 -10.87 -28.50
CA GLU A 922 59.21 -10.83 -27.94
C GLU A 922 59.84 -12.22 -27.77
N GLU A 923 59.05 -13.27 -27.50
CA GLU A 923 59.54 -14.67 -27.46
C GLU A 923 59.76 -15.29 -28.87
N GLY A 924 59.38 -14.59 -29.95
CA GLY A 924 59.55 -15.02 -31.34
C GLY A 924 60.73 -14.38 -32.09
N GLN A 925 61.56 -13.58 -31.41
CA GLN A 925 62.77 -12.95 -31.97
C GLN A 925 64.04 -13.20 -31.12
N GLY A 926 64.04 -14.27 -30.31
CA GLY A 926 65.21 -14.75 -29.58
C GLY A 926 65.91 -15.90 -30.28
#